data_AF-A0A9P7GRZ9-F1
#
_entry.id   AF-A0A9P7GRZ9-F1
#
_cell.length_a   1.000
_cell.length_b   1.000
_cell.length_c   1.000
_cell.angle_alpha   90.00
_cell.angle_beta   90.00
_cell.angle_gamma   90.00
#
_symmetry.space_group_name_H-M   'P 1'
#
loop_
_entity.id
_entity.type
_entity.pdbx_description
1 polymer ?
#
loop_
_entity_poly.entity_id
_entity_poly.type
_entity_poly.pdbx_seq_one_letter_code
_entity_poly.pdbx_strand_id
1 'polypeptide(L)'
;MHQNDSDKSLNEKEHHEKHDAIQVSTNEVDTGAVIASGDEVLDPVEAARVLKKIDMHVLPLMCRTIFYLSYLVFEFPQNLALQRFPIGKWMSINIFVWAVALCCHAACRNFAELMVVRIFLGMCEGSVTAGFMIVTAMFYTRAEQTKRVGYWFLMNGIAAVISGFISFGTLHIKTTRFEPWQWLMIITGTITFITSAAFWFLFPDSPTNAWFLTPRERSIAVQRIKVNQTGIENKHFKPEQMIEAITDPKTWLFALFAVFIDIPNSLLNQRQIIVSSFGFTYLQTTLLGCVDGTIEIITIWTGVTLIARIPNSRGYVAAAYMIPNVLGTLLVNFLPWSDKVGLLCSIWLTGLGTTAFVVALAWVSSTTAGHTKRITVNAIMLCAYCLGNAAGPFMWKAKYKPRNHVPWIIIGVCFTLCIVLMLTIRWYLARENKRRDNEPVRDDNYDNVYVEQMVDGVMQKIKVDKENLNQWSNQPLSTFTLMSKVILVTGSNTGIGYELVRLLAQKGHTVYLASRNEASGQKAQAQLNAEGLNVKLVQLDVTDINSVVAAKEVIEKVEHRLDVLVNNAGTGLLEKDQNAITVSLDVIREAFEPNFYGMIQTTKTFLPLLRASPQAVILNVSTDMASNNLQSKSSYLHVVAYNTSKAAANSYTIALAHELRGEGIKVNAVTPGFTSSKLNGFREGGKTVQAGAEVLLPWALLDKDGPTGKFSIDF
;
A
#
# COMPACT_ATOMS: atom_id res chain seq x y z
N MET A 1 27.04 -22.26 91.61
CA MET A 1 27.89 -21.19 92.14
C MET A 1 28.62 -20.59 90.93
N HIS A 2 28.15 -19.41 90.48
CA HIS A 2 28.67 -18.42 89.50
C HIS A 2 29.31 -18.85 88.16
N GLN A 3 29.21 -18.14 87.03
CA GLN A 3 28.28 -17.16 86.42
C GLN A 3 28.79 -16.93 84.98
N ASN A 4 27.90 -16.48 84.10
CA ASN A 4 28.00 -16.34 82.65
C ASN A 4 28.78 -15.10 82.13
N ASP A 5 29.28 -15.23 80.89
CA ASP A 5 29.21 -14.32 79.72
C ASP A 5 29.60 -12.82 79.73
N SER A 6 30.43 -12.51 78.71
CA SER A 6 30.26 -11.47 77.66
C SER A 6 30.59 -9.99 77.87
N ASP A 7 31.28 -9.48 76.84
CA ASP A 7 31.23 -8.16 76.18
C ASP A 7 31.48 -6.86 76.96
N LYS A 8 32.50 -6.13 76.49
CA LYS A 8 32.45 -4.67 76.34
C LYS A 8 33.37 -4.18 75.22
N SER A 9 32.72 -3.42 74.33
CA SER A 9 33.19 -2.71 73.16
C SER A 9 34.06 -1.48 73.44
N LEU A 10 34.68 -0.98 72.36
CA LEU A 10 35.14 0.40 72.04
C LEU A 10 36.65 0.66 72.10
N ASN A 11 37.28 0.87 70.94
CA ASN A 11 37.77 2.21 70.60
C ASN A 11 38.18 2.37 69.11
N GLU A 12 37.53 3.35 68.49
CA GLU A 12 38.03 4.37 67.54
C GLU A 12 39.24 4.07 66.64
N LYS A 13 39.02 4.20 65.31
CA LYS A 13 39.59 5.31 64.50
C LYS A 13 39.20 5.18 63.01
N GLU A 14 38.45 6.17 62.51
CA GLU A 14 38.36 6.50 61.08
C GLU A 14 39.51 7.44 60.70
N HIS A 15 40.19 7.17 59.57
CA HIS A 15 40.09 7.96 58.32
C HIS A 15 41.23 7.63 57.32
N HIS A 16 40.82 7.38 56.06
CA HIS A 16 41.45 7.60 54.73
C HIS A 16 42.99 7.59 54.59
N GLU A 17 43.64 7.02 53.58
CA GLU A 17 43.29 6.54 52.23
C GLU A 17 44.55 5.83 51.67
N LYS A 18 44.43 4.71 50.96
CA LYS A 18 45.32 4.34 49.84
C LYS A 18 44.77 3.14 49.07
N HIS A 19 44.75 3.32 47.76
CA HIS A 19 44.31 2.37 46.74
C HIS A 19 45.06 1.04 46.78
N ASP A 20 44.33 -0.08 46.86
CA ASP A 20 44.84 -1.39 46.45
C ASP A 20 44.22 -1.77 45.10
N ALA A 21 45.09 -1.84 44.10
CA ALA A 21 44.80 -2.40 42.80
C ALA A 21 44.55 -3.91 42.94
N ILE A 22 43.41 -4.39 42.44
CA ILE A 22 43.13 -5.81 42.31
C ILE A 22 44.07 -6.38 41.24
N GLN A 23 45.19 -6.96 41.67
CA GLN A 23 46.07 -7.77 40.83
C GLN A 23 45.30 -9.03 40.42
N VAL A 24 44.93 -9.10 39.14
CA VAL A 24 44.44 -10.33 38.52
C VAL A 24 45.62 -11.32 38.48
N SER A 25 45.46 -12.48 39.11
CA SER A 25 46.42 -13.57 39.10
C SER A 25 46.68 -14.03 37.67
N THR A 26 47.93 -13.98 37.22
CA THR A 26 48.41 -14.45 35.92
C THR A 26 48.21 -15.95 35.70
N ASN A 27 47.86 -16.72 36.74
CA ASN A 27 47.65 -18.16 36.64
C ASN A 27 46.34 -18.58 35.95
N GLU A 28 45.34 -17.69 35.83
CA GLU A 28 44.07 -18.02 35.14
C GLU A 28 44.16 -17.84 33.61
N VAL A 29 45.13 -17.04 33.14
CA VAL A 29 45.33 -16.76 31.71
C VAL A 29 46.13 -17.88 31.04
N ASP A 30 47.04 -18.52 31.78
CA ASP A 30 47.87 -19.63 31.28
C ASP A 30 47.12 -20.97 31.18
N THR A 31 46.06 -21.17 31.98
CA THR A 31 45.27 -22.42 31.93
C THR A 31 44.66 -22.65 30.55
N GLY A 32 44.22 -21.57 29.87
CA GLY A 32 43.68 -21.67 28.51
C GLY A 32 44.72 -22.00 27.44
N ALA A 33 45.97 -21.56 27.62
CA ALA A 33 47.07 -21.84 26.70
C ALA A 33 47.65 -23.26 26.91
N VAL A 34 47.74 -23.72 28.15
CA VAL A 34 48.18 -25.08 28.53
C VAL A 34 47.15 -26.15 28.11
N ILE A 35 45.85 -25.84 28.13
CA ILE A 35 44.80 -26.75 27.64
C ILE A 35 44.78 -26.80 26.10
N ALA A 36 45.15 -25.70 25.41
CA ALA A 36 45.19 -25.65 23.95
C ALA A 36 46.43 -26.32 23.33
N SER A 37 47.50 -26.55 24.12
CA SER A 37 48.74 -27.19 23.65
C SER A 37 48.66 -28.71 23.49
N GLY A 38 47.56 -29.35 23.87
CA GLY A 38 47.19 -30.68 23.36
C GLY A 38 47.79 -31.92 24.04
N ASP A 39 48.38 -31.82 25.23
CA ASP A 39 49.04 -32.95 25.90
C ASP A 39 48.18 -33.72 26.94
N GLU A 40 46.95 -33.28 27.24
CA GLU A 40 46.01 -34.05 28.09
C GLU A 40 45.04 -34.90 27.26
N VAL A 41 45.13 -36.22 27.43
CA VAL A 41 44.12 -37.16 26.90
C VAL A 41 42.82 -36.94 27.65
N LEU A 42 41.88 -36.19 27.05
CA LEU A 42 40.53 -35.98 27.56
C LEU A 42 39.83 -37.33 27.81
N ASP A 43 39.43 -37.60 29.06
CA ASP A 43 38.58 -38.75 29.40
C ASP A 43 37.31 -38.72 28.54
N PRO A 44 37.05 -39.74 27.70
CA PRO A 44 35.87 -39.78 26.83
C PRO A 44 34.54 -39.63 27.58
N VAL A 45 34.47 -40.08 28.83
CA VAL A 45 33.27 -39.98 29.67
C VAL A 45 33.05 -38.53 30.13
N GLU A 46 34.12 -37.85 30.53
CA GLU A 46 34.07 -36.45 30.93
C GLU A 46 33.83 -35.51 29.74
N ALA A 47 34.48 -35.76 28.60
CA ALA A 47 34.20 -35.07 27.35
C ALA A 47 32.74 -35.25 26.90
N ALA A 48 32.19 -36.46 26.98
CA ALA A 48 30.77 -36.72 26.68
C ALA A 48 29.81 -36.04 27.67
N ARG A 49 30.18 -35.97 28.97
CA ARG A 49 29.40 -35.24 29.98
C ARG A 49 29.40 -33.74 29.72
N VAL A 50 30.57 -33.17 29.39
CA VAL A 50 30.72 -31.75 29.05
C VAL A 50 29.99 -31.44 27.74
N LEU A 51 30.12 -32.27 26.71
CA LEU A 51 29.37 -32.17 25.45
C LEU A 51 27.86 -32.18 25.72
N LYS A 52 27.35 -33.14 26.51
CA LYS A 52 25.92 -33.19 26.89
C LYS A 52 25.48 -31.93 27.63
N LYS A 53 26.36 -31.33 28.43
CA LYS A 53 26.09 -30.08 29.16
C LYS A 53 26.11 -28.87 28.22
N ILE A 54 27.03 -28.82 27.27
CA ILE A 54 27.07 -27.83 26.17
C ILE A 54 25.79 -27.96 25.35
N ASP A 55 25.43 -29.17 24.95
CA ASP A 55 24.25 -29.44 24.14
C ASP A 55 22.97 -28.98 24.83
N MET A 56 22.82 -29.29 26.12
CA MET A 56 21.64 -28.89 26.89
C MET A 56 21.46 -27.36 26.99
N HIS A 57 22.52 -26.58 26.86
CA HIS A 57 22.48 -25.12 27.01
C HIS A 57 22.57 -24.36 25.68
N VAL A 58 23.34 -24.87 24.72
CA VAL A 58 23.67 -24.19 23.46
C VAL A 58 22.75 -24.63 22.32
N LEU A 59 22.43 -25.93 22.19
CA LEU A 59 21.59 -26.41 21.08
C LEU A 59 20.19 -25.77 21.07
N PRO A 60 19.46 -25.65 22.21
CA PRO A 60 18.16 -25.00 22.22
C PRO A 60 18.23 -23.52 21.81
N LEU A 61 19.34 -22.86 22.13
CA LEU A 61 19.60 -21.48 21.74
C LEU A 61 19.79 -21.37 20.23
N MET A 62 20.64 -22.22 19.65
CA MET A 62 20.90 -22.27 18.21
C MET A 62 19.63 -22.63 17.40
N CYS A 63 18.83 -23.59 17.86
CA CYS A 63 17.55 -23.95 17.25
C CYS A 63 16.52 -22.80 17.25
N ARG A 64 16.59 -21.88 18.21
CA ARG A 64 15.71 -20.70 18.26
C ARG A 64 16.26 -19.60 17.37
N THR A 65 17.55 -19.32 17.46
CA THR A 65 18.21 -18.26 16.69
C THR A 65 18.16 -18.54 15.20
N ILE A 66 18.28 -19.79 14.75
CA ILE A 66 18.26 -20.12 13.32
C ILE A 66 16.94 -19.78 12.62
N PHE A 67 15.81 -19.89 13.31
CA PHE A 67 14.52 -19.52 12.75
C PHE A 67 14.53 -18.03 12.37
N TYR A 68 14.97 -17.18 13.29
CA TYR A 68 15.08 -15.74 13.06
C TYR A 68 16.21 -15.37 12.10
N LEU A 69 17.31 -16.12 12.07
CA LEU A 69 18.37 -15.92 11.06
C LEU A 69 17.90 -16.29 9.65
N SER A 70 17.17 -17.40 9.50
CA SER A 70 16.56 -17.78 8.23
C SER A 70 15.54 -16.74 7.79
N TYR A 71 14.66 -16.31 8.70
CA TYR A 71 13.73 -15.21 8.45
C TYR A 71 14.47 -13.95 7.99
N LEU A 72 15.50 -13.51 8.71
CA LEU A 72 16.31 -12.35 8.34
C LEU A 72 16.89 -12.44 6.91
N VAL A 73 17.43 -13.61 6.53
CA VAL A 73 18.02 -13.82 5.21
C VAL A 73 16.95 -13.83 4.10
N PHE A 74 15.82 -14.47 4.37
CA PHE A 74 14.75 -14.65 3.39
C PHE A 74 13.73 -13.51 3.36
N GLU A 75 13.81 -12.55 4.28
CA GLU A 75 12.86 -11.44 4.36
C GLU A 75 12.81 -10.62 3.08
N PHE A 76 13.97 -10.22 2.57
CA PHE A 76 14.03 -9.44 1.32
C PHE A 76 13.62 -10.27 0.08
N PRO A 77 14.11 -11.50 -0.12
CA PRO A 77 13.60 -12.39 -1.18
C PRO A 77 12.08 -12.63 -1.13
N GLN A 78 11.51 -12.85 0.06
CA GLN A 78 10.08 -13.07 0.23
C GLN A 78 9.25 -11.82 -0.11
N ASN A 79 9.72 -10.64 0.28
CA ASN A 79 9.09 -9.37 -0.07
C ASN A 79 9.13 -9.09 -1.59
N LEU A 80 10.24 -9.42 -2.26
CA LEU A 80 10.32 -9.33 -3.72
C LEU A 80 9.37 -10.32 -4.41
N ALA A 81 9.24 -11.53 -3.86
CA ALA A 81 8.30 -12.52 -4.36
C ALA A 81 6.84 -12.04 -4.22
N LEU A 82 6.49 -11.42 -3.09
CA LEU A 82 5.18 -10.79 -2.85
C LEU A 82 4.89 -9.62 -3.80
N GLN A 83 5.92 -8.92 -4.29
CA GLN A 83 5.75 -7.89 -5.32
C GLN A 83 5.51 -8.47 -6.72
N ARG A 84 6.01 -9.68 -7.00
CA ARG A 84 6.00 -10.29 -8.34
C ARG A 84 4.84 -11.26 -8.56
N PHE A 85 4.50 -12.03 -7.54
CA PHE A 85 3.47 -13.06 -7.57
C PHE A 85 2.16 -12.59 -6.92
N PRO A 86 1.01 -13.21 -7.26
CA PRO A 86 -0.24 -12.96 -6.55
C PRO A 86 -0.08 -13.24 -5.05
N ILE A 87 -0.34 -12.23 -4.23
CA ILE A 87 0.00 -12.24 -2.80
C ILE A 87 -0.69 -13.38 -2.05
N GLY A 88 -1.99 -13.62 -2.30
CA GLY A 88 -2.74 -14.68 -1.64
C GLY A 88 -2.21 -16.08 -1.98
N LYS A 89 -1.88 -16.30 -3.25
CA LYS A 89 -1.30 -17.58 -3.71
C LYS A 89 0.09 -17.82 -3.14
N TRP A 90 0.95 -16.80 -3.15
CA TRP A 90 2.29 -16.90 -2.59
C TRP A 90 2.26 -17.16 -1.08
N MET A 91 1.41 -16.44 -0.34
CA MET A 91 1.22 -16.66 1.09
C MET A 91 0.69 -18.07 1.37
N SER A 92 -0.28 -18.57 0.58
CA SER A 92 -0.81 -19.93 0.75
C SER A 92 0.26 -21.01 0.57
N ILE A 93 1.15 -20.87 -0.42
CA ILE A 93 2.30 -21.78 -0.60
C ILE A 93 3.20 -21.77 0.64
N ASN A 94 3.51 -20.59 1.18
CA ASN A 94 4.35 -20.48 2.38
C ASN A 94 3.66 -21.08 3.62
N ILE A 95 2.36 -20.86 3.81
CA ILE A 95 1.58 -21.47 4.90
C ILE A 95 1.51 -22.99 4.74
N PHE A 96 1.43 -23.51 3.51
CA PHE A 96 1.49 -24.95 3.24
C PHE A 96 2.85 -25.55 3.62
N VAL A 97 3.95 -24.94 3.16
CA VAL A 97 5.31 -25.38 3.50
C VAL A 97 5.53 -25.31 5.02
N TRP A 98 5.02 -24.27 5.67
CA TRP A 98 4.99 -24.14 7.13
C TRP A 98 4.26 -25.30 7.80
N ALA A 99 3.06 -25.64 7.32
CA ALA A 99 2.27 -26.75 7.87
C ALA A 99 3.01 -28.09 7.76
N VAL A 100 3.62 -28.36 6.61
CA VAL A 100 4.44 -29.56 6.39
C VAL A 100 5.63 -29.57 7.34
N ALA A 101 6.36 -28.45 7.45
CA ALA A 101 7.48 -28.32 8.38
C ALA A 101 7.04 -28.52 9.85
N LEU A 102 5.90 -27.99 10.27
CA LEU A 102 5.35 -28.26 11.61
C LEU A 102 5.11 -29.76 11.84
N CYS A 103 4.44 -30.45 10.92
CA CYS A 103 4.22 -31.89 11.04
C CYS A 103 5.55 -32.67 11.05
N CYS A 104 6.53 -32.26 10.26
CA CYS A 104 7.86 -32.87 10.22
C CYS A 104 8.63 -32.74 11.55
N HIS A 105 8.33 -31.74 12.40
CA HIS A 105 8.97 -31.65 13.74
C HIS A 105 8.73 -32.91 14.56
N ALA A 106 7.55 -33.53 14.44
CA ALA A 106 7.24 -34.76 15.16
C ALA A 106 8.10 -35.95 14.69
N ALA A 107 8.69 -35.89 13.49
CA ALA A 107 9.52 -36.94 12.93
C ALA A 107 11.03 -36.74 13.18
N CYS A 108 11.46 -35.57 13.65
CA CYS A 108 12.87 -35.26 13.89
C CYS A 108 13.45 -36.09 15.04
N ARG A 109 14.61 -36.71 14.82
CA ARG A 109 15.33 -37.58 15.76
C ARG A 109 16.68 -37.04 16.18
N ASN A 110 17.24 -36.10 15.43
CA ASN A 110 18.51 -35.47 15.73
C ASN A 110 18.46 -33.95 15.56
N PHE A 111 19.50 -33.28 16.04
CA PHE A 111 19.61 -31.82 16.00
C PHE A 111 19.61 -31.29 14.57
N ALA A 112 20.36 -31.91 13.66
CA ALA A 112 20.45 -31.47 12.27
C ALA A 112 19.06 -31.47 11.58
N GLU A 113 18.26 -32.51 11.78
CA GLU A 113 16.88 -32.58 11.29
C GLU A 113 16.02 -31.46 11.88
N LEU A 114 16.09 -31.21 13.18
CA LEU A 114 15.36 -30.11 13.82
C LEU A 114 15.78 -28.74 13.25
N MET A 115 17.07 -28.56 12.98
CA MET A 115 17.63 -27.35 12.38
C MET A 115 17.09 -27.10 10.97
N VAL A 116 17.06 -28.13 10.11
CA VAL A 116 16.52 -28.03 8.75
C VAL A 116 15.07 -27.57 8.77
N VAL A 117 14.22 -28.20 9.57
CA VAL A 117 12.80 -27.87 9.63
C VAL A 117 12.59 -26.44 10.16
N ARG A 118 13.42 -25.96 11.09
CA ARG A 118 13.39 -24.58 11.59
C ARG A 118 13.81 -23.54 10.55
N ILE A 119 14.76 -23.88 9.67
CA ILE A 119 15.14 -23.02 8.54
C ILE A 119 13.95 -22.81 7.61
N PHE A 120 13.22 -23.88 7.27
CA PHE A 120 12.02 -23.78 6.45
C PHE A 120 10.93 -22.91 7.08
N LEU A 121 10.68 -23.08 8.39
CA LEU A 121 9.73 -22.20 9.10
C LEU A 121 10.17 -20.72 9.01
N GLY A 122 11.44 -20.42 9.28
CA GLY A 122 11.96 -19.05 9.20
C GLY A 122 11.86 -18.46 7.79
N MET A 123 12.14 -19.27 6.76
CA MET A 123 12.01 -18.86 5.37
C MET A 123 10.56 -18.48 5.03
N CYS A 124 9.58 -19.25 5.50
CA CYS A 124 8.16 -18.99 5.23
C CYS A 124 7.61 -17.79 6.00
N GLU A 125 8.11 -17.53 7.21
CA GLU A 125 7.67 -16.42 8.07
C GLU A 125 7.76 -15.06 7.37
N GLY A 126 8.84 -14.82 6.61
CA GLY A 126 9.08 -13.54 5.93
C GLY A 126 8.03 -13.13 4.91
N SER A 127 7.15 -14.05 4.50
CA SER A 127 6.04 -13.72 3.61
C SER A 127 4.76 -13.28 4.33
N VAL A 128 4.53 -13.69 5.58
CA VAL A 128 3.20 -13.63 6.19
C VAL A 128 2.87 -12.23 6.66
N THR A 129 3.70 -11.66 7.55
CA THR A 129 3.47 -10.31 8.09
C THR A 129 3.59 -9.25 7.01
N ALA A 130 4.60 -9.36 6.13
CA ALA A 130 4.76 -8.49 4.97
C ALA A 130 3.54 -8.54 4.03
N GLY A 131 3.06 -9.74 3.71
CA GLY A 131 1.88 -9.95 2.87
C GLY A 131 0.62 -9.31 3.45
N PHE A 132 0.35 -9.49 4.74
CA PHE A 132 -0.80 -8.83 5.40
C PHE A 132 -0.69 -7.31 5.41
N MET A 133 0.51 -6.75 5.57
CA MET A 133 0.71 -5.31 5.47
C MET A 133 0.41 -4.78 4.06
N ILE A 134 0.89 -5.46 3.02
CA ILE A 134 0.63 -5.06 1.62
C ILE A 134 -0.87 -5.13 1.33
N VAL A 135 -1.54 -6.23 1.69
CA VAL A 135 -2.99 -6.39 1.49
C VAL A 135 -3.78 -5.36 2.28
N THR A 136 -3.40 -5.09 3.53
CA THR A 136 -4.06 -4.05 4.34
C THR A 136 -3.92 -2.68 3.67
N ALA A 137 -2.76 -2.37 3.08
CA ALA A 137 -2.56 -1.11 2.37
C ALA A 137 -3.34 -1.03 1.05
N MET A 138 -3.59 -2.16 0.38
CA MET A 138 -4.38 -2.24 -0.86
C MET A 138 -5.88 -2.07 -0.64
N PHE A 139 -6.42 -2.55 0.48
CA PHE A 139 -7.87 -2.55 0.73
C PHE A 139 -8.36 -1.38 1.61
N TYR A 140 -7.46 -0.71 2.35
CA TYR A 140 -7.85 0.26 3.37
C TYR A 140 -7.11 1.60 3.26
N THR A 141 -7.82 2.68 3.60
CA THR A 141 -7.26 4.04 3.64
C THR A 141 -6.24 4.21 4.76
N ARG A 142 -5.33 5.18 4.66
CA ARG A 142 -4.32 5.46 5.72
C ARG A 142 -4.92 5.67 7.12
N ALA A 143 -6.16 6.17 7.20
CA ALA A 143 -6.87 6.35 8.46
C ALA A 143 -7.39 5.02 9.05
N GLU A 144 -7.73 4.05 8.19
CA GLU A 144 -8.27 2.75 8.58
C GLU A 144 -7.17 1.72 8.90
N GLN A 145 -6.01 1.82 8.26
CA GLN A 145 -4.93 0.82 8.33
C GLN A 145 -4.54 0.44 9.77
N THR A 146 -4.36 1.39 10.68
CA THR A 146 -3.97 1.09 12.08
C THR A 146 -4.99 0.18 12.79
N LYS A 147 -6.31 0.39 12.58
CA LYS A 147 -7.32 -0.50 13.15
C LYS A 147 -7.26 -1.89 12.55
N ARG A 148 -7.11 -1.97 11.22
CA ARG A 148 -7.11 -3.24 10.49
C ARG A 148 -5.90 -4.09 10.86
N VAL A 149 -4.72 -3.46 10.96
CA VAL A 149 -3.52 -4.09 11.49
C VAL A 149 -3.75 -4.63 12.89
N GLY A 150 -4.34 -3.84 13.79
CA GLY A 150 -4.71 -4.34 15.12
C GLY A 150 -5.68 -5.52 15.10
N TYR A 151 -6.66 -5.54 14.19
CA TYR A 151 -7.67 -6.60 14.14
C TYR A 151 -7.16 -7.95 13.66
N TRP A 152 -6.19 -7.99 12.75
CA TRP A 152 -5.57 -9.26 12.42
C TRP A 152 -4.45 -9.61 13.42
N PHE A 153 -3.78 -8.63 14.04
CA PHE A 153 -2.75 -8.92 15.04
C PHE A 153 -3.32 -9.47 16.34
N LEU A 154 -4.53 -9.08 16.77
CA LEU A 154 -5.20 -9.66 17.94
C LEU A 154 -5.50 -11.16 17.78
N MET A 155 -5.45 -11.70 16.55
CA MET A 155 -5.55 -13.14 16.31
C MET A 155 -4.38 -13.89 16.97
N ASN A 156 -3.24 -13.25 17.22
CA ASN A 156 -2.14 -13.84 17.99
C ASN A 156 -2.59 -14.16 19.42
N GLY A 157 -3.28 -13.22 20.08
CA GLY A 157 -3.84 -13.48 21.41
C GLY A 157 -4.90 -14.58 21.40
N ILE A 158 -5.76 -14.64 20.38
CA ILE A 158 -6.72 -15.75 20.21
C ILE A 158 -5.98 -17.09 20.03
N ALA A 159 -4.94 -17.10 19.19
CA ALA A 159 -4.11 -18.27 18.96
C ALA A 159 -3.40 -18.73 20.25
N ALA A 160 -2.92 -17.80 21.08
CA ALA A 160 -2.32 -18.11 22.38
C ALA A 160 -3.32 -18.79 23.33
N VAL A 161 -4.57 -18.31 23.39
CA VAL A 161 -5.64 -18.94 24.19
C VAL A 161 -5.94 -20.35 23.68
N ILE A 162 -6.18 -20.52 22.38
CA ILE A 162 -6.49 -21.82 21.77
C ILE A 162 -5.31 -22.79 21.95
N SER A 163 -4.08 -22.32 21.69
CA SER A 163 -2.86 -23.10 21.86
C SER A 163 -2.64 -23.50 23.31
N GLY A 164 -2.98 -22.65 24.29
CA GLY A 164 -2.96 -22.99 25.71
C GLY A 164 -3.86 -24.19 26.04
N PHE A 165 -5.08 -24.21 25.51
CA PHE A 165 -6.00 -25.35 25.69
C PHE A 165 -5.56 -26.61 24.95
N ILE A 166 -5.08 -26.49 23.71
CA ILE A 166 -4.55 -27.63 22.95
C ILE A 166 -3.34 -28.22 23.67
N SER A 167 -2.40 -27.37 24.13
CA SER A 167 -1.22 -27.77 24.89
C SER A 167 -1.63 -28.48 26.18
N PHE A 168 -2.55 -27.92 26.96
CA PHE A 168 -3.09 -28.57 28.15
C PHE A 168 -3.70 -29.95 27.83
N GLY A 169 -4.49 -30.07 26.77
CA GLY A 169 -5.06 -31.34 26.33
C GLY A 169 -3.99 -32.36 25.92
N THR A 170 -2.99 -31.94 25.15
CA THR A 170 -1.91 -32.83 24.67
C THR A 170 -1.09 -33.41 25.82
N LEU A 171 -0.89 -32.67 26.90
CA LEU A 171 -0.18 -33.14 28.10
C LEU A 171 -0.90 -34.29 28.82
N HIS A 172 -2.19 -34.53 28.54
CA HIS A 172 -2.95 -35.67 29.09
C HIS A 172 -2.91 -36.91 28.19
N ILE A 173 -2.41 -36.79 26.95
CA ILE A 173 -2.33 -37.90 26.00
C ILE A 173 -1.21 -38.85 26.44
N LYS A 174 -1.57 -40.10 26.72
CA LYS A 174 -0.62 -41.18 27.02
C LYS A 174 -0.60 -42.17 25.88
N THR A 175 0.44 -42.12 25.05
CA THR A 175 0.65 -43.05 23.94
C THR A 175 2.03 -43.69 24.01
N THR A 176 2.19 -44.90 23.47
CA THR A 176 3.46 -45.66 23.53
C THR A 176 4.45 -45.28 22.44
N ARG A 177 4.01 -44.66 21.33
CA ARG A 177 4.86 -44.32 20.17
C ARG A 177 5.18 -42.84 20.01
N PHE A 178 4.36 -41.95 20.57
CA PHE A 178 4.50 -40.51 20.44
C PHE A 178 4.45 -39.86 21.82
N GLU A 179 5.32 -38.89 22.01
CA GLU A 179 5.34 -37.99 23.15
C GLU A 179 4.26 -36.91 23.01
N PRO A 180 3.74 -36.37 24.12
CA PRO A 180 2.73 -35.30 24.11
C PRO A 180 3.06 -34.11 23.21
N TRP A 181 4.32 -33.69 23.15
CA TRP A 181 4.75 -32.56 22.32
C TRP A 181 4.70 -32.87 20.81
N GLN A 182 4.85 -34.13 20.41
CA GLN A 182 4.75 -34.55 19.01
C GLN A 182 3.29 -34.44 18.54
N TRP A 183 2.33 -34.82 19.41
CA TRP A 183 0.92 -34.62 19.16
C TRP A 183 0.56 -33.13 19.03
N LEU A 184 1.14 -32.26 19.85
CA LEU A 184 0.96 -30.82 19.72
C LEU A 184 1.39 -30.32 18.33
N MET A 185 2.55 -30.78 17.83
CA MET A 185 3.05 -30.40 16.49
C MET A 185 2.17 -30.94 15.36
N ILE A 186 1.69 -32.18 15.47
CA ILE A 186 0.80 -32.79 14.47
C ILE A 186 -0.55 -32.08 14.42
N ILE A 187 -1.16 -31.79 15.58
CA ILE A 187 -2.47 -31.12 15.66
C ILE A 187 -2.37 -29.71 15.08
N THR A 188 -1.38 -28.93 15.54
CA THR A 188 -1.19 -27.55 15.06
C THR A 188 -0.82 -27.52 13.59
N GLY A 189 0.08 -28.39 13.13
CA GLY A 189 0.43 -28.52 11.71
C GLY A 189 -0.77 -28.91 10.83
N THR A 190 -1.64 -29.81 11.30
CA THR A 190 -2.87 -30.19 10.57
C THR A 190 -3.85 -29.02 10.45
N ILE A 191 -4.04 -28.26 11.53
CA ILE A 191 -4.88 -27.05 11.50
C ILE A 191 -4.29 -26.03 10.51
N THR A 192 -2.97 -25.85 10.52
CA THR A 192 -2.29 -24.94 9.57
C THR A 192 -2.42 -25.44 8.13
N PHE A 193 -2.39 -26.74 7.89
CA PHE A 193 -2.59 -27.33 6.56
C PHE A 193 -3.98 -27.01 6.00
N ILE A 194 -5.03 -27.23 6.81
CA ILE A 194 -6.40 -26.87 6.45
C ILE A 194 -6.51 -25.36 6.18
N THR A 195 -5.84 -24.55 7.01
CA THR A 195 -5.80 -23.09 6.85
C THR A 195 -5.11 -22.67 5.55
N SER A 196 -4.05 -23.36 5.11
CA SER A 196 -3.36 -23.05 3.86
C SER A 196 -4.27 -23.28 2.64
N ALA A 197 -5.04 -24.38 2.65
CA ALA A 197 -6.02 -24.68 1.63
C ALA A 197 -7.14 -23.64 1.61
N ALA A 198 -7.66 -23.25 2.77
CA ALA A 198 -8.64 -22.18 2.87
C ALA A 198 -8.08 -20.85 2.32
N PHE A 199 -6.83 -20.50 2.63
CA PHE A 199 -6.16 -19.34 2.08
C PHE A 199 -6.06 -19.39 0.56
N TRP A 200 -5.74 -20.56 -0.01
CA TRP A 200 -5.64 -20.73 -1.46
C TRP A 200 -6.94 -20.37 -2.17
N PHE A 201 -8.09 -20.78 -1.64
CA PHE A 201 -9.38 -20.59 -2.31
C PHE A 201 -10.11 -19.30 -1.93
N LEU A 202 -9.95 -18.84 -0.69
CA LEU A 202 -10.77 -17.76 -0.12
C LEU A 202 -10.04 -16.42 -0.02
N PHE A 203 -8.70 -16.40 0.01
CA PHE A 203 -7.97 -15.16 0.23
C PHE A 203 -7.85 -14.34 -1.07
N PRO A 204 -8.25 -13.05 -1.08
CA PRO A 204 -8.20 -12.22 -2.28
C PRO A 204 -6.77 -11.73 -2.57
N ASP A 205 -6.36 -11.77 -3.84
CA ASP A 205 -5.06 -11.24 -4.26
C ASP A 205 -5.05 -9.71 -4.41
N SER A 206 -6.17 -9.12 -4.83
CA SER A 206 -6.30 -7.67 -5.03
C SER A 206 -7.76 -7.21 -4.95
N PRO A 207 -8.04 -5.91 -4.77
CA PRO A 207 -9.40 -5.38 -4.82
C PRO A 207 -10.09 -5.59 -6.17
N THR A 208 -9.34 -5.71 -7.26
CA THR A 208 -9.87 -5.92 -8.62
C THR A 208 -10.27 -7.37 -8.90
N ASN A 209 -9.71 -8.32 -8.14
CA ASN A 209 -10.02 -9.75 -8.23
C ASN A 209 -10.75 -10.31 -6.99
N ALA A 210 -11.21 -9.44 -6.08
CA ALA A 210 -11.91 -9.88 -4.88
C ALA A 210 -13.23 -10.59 -5.23
N TRP A 211 -13.31 -11.90 -4.96
CA TRP A 211 -14.44 -12.75 -5.34
C TRP A 211 -15.75 -12.35 -4.66
N PHE A 212 -15.68 -11.75 -3.48
CA PHE A 212 -16.84 -11.30 -2.71
C PHE A 212 -17.35 -9.90 -3.10
N LEU A 213 -16.68 -9.20 -4.03
CA LEU A 213 -17.10 -7.89 -4.53
C LEU A 213 -17.67 -8.00 -5.94
N THR A 214 -18.83 -7.38 -6.17
CA THR A 214 -19.39 -7.17 -7.51
C THR A 214 -18.50 -6.24 -8.35
N PRO A 215 -18.58 -6.26 -9.69
CA PRO A 215 -17.78 -5.36 -10.55
C PRO A 215 -17.92 -3.87 -10.20
N ARG A 216 -19.10 -3.45 -9.75
CA ARG A 216 -19.34 -2.07 -9.28
C ARG A 216 -18.66 -1.80 -7.93
N GLU A 217 -18.72 -2.73 -6.99
CA GLU A 217 -18.06 -2.56 -5.68
C GLU A 217 -16.55 -2.57 -5.79
N ARG A 218 -15.97 -3.33 -6.74
CA ARG A 218 -14.53 -3.31 -7.03
C ARG A 218 -14.07 -1.92 -7.49
N SER A 219 -14.84 -1.25 -8.36
CA SER A 219 -14.48 0.10 -8.80
C SER A 219 -14.58 1.13 -7.67
N ILE A 220 -15.59 1.01 -6.80
CA ILE A 220 -15.73 1.82 -5.59
C ILE A 220 -14.56 1.57 -4.63
N ALA A 221 -14.17 0.32 -4.40
CA ALA A 221 -13.03 -0.04 -3.56
C ALA A 221 -11.74 0.61 -4.08
N VAL A 222 -11.51 0.58 -5.39
CA VAL A 222 -10.37 1.23 -6.05
C VAL A 222 -10.44 2.76 -5.93
N GLN A 223 -11.60 3.37 -6.08
CA GLN A 223 -11.76 4.82 -5.92
C GLN A 223 -11.50 5.27 -4.48
N ARG A 224 -11.97 4.51 -3.47
CA ARG A 224 -11.76 4.84 -2.06
C ARG A 224 -10.28 4.92 -1.68
N ILE A 225 -9.45 4.06 -2.25
CA ILE A 225 -8.01 4.03 -1.95
C ILE A 225 -7.20 5.07 -2.73
N LYS A 226 -7.78 5.76 -3.73
CA LYS A 226 -7.09 6.85 -4.46
C LYS A 226 -6.61 7.97 -3.53
N VAL A 227 -7.32 8.22 -2.43
CA VAL A 227 -6.90 9.19 -1.39
C VAL A 227 -5.54 8.86 -0.77
N ASN A 228 -5.12 7.60 -0.81
CA ASN A 228 -3.80 7.20 -0.33
C ASN A 228 -2.67 7.68 -1.23
N GLN A 229 -2.97 8.18 -2.45
CA GLN A 229 -2.00 8.61 -3.48
C GLN A 229 -0.91 7.56 -3.72
N THR A 230 -1.30 6.29 -3.65
CA THR A 230 -0.42 5.14 -3.84
C THR A 230 -1.04 4.28 -4.91
N GLY A 231 -0.26 3.90 -5.93
CA GLY A 231 -0.68 2.89 -6.90
C GLY A 231 -1.20 1.63 -6.20
N ILE A 232 -2.16 0.94 -6.82
CA ILE A 232 -2.84 -0.24 -6.24
C ILE A 232 -1.85 -1.41 -6.14
N GLU A 233 -1.01 -1.56 -7.16
CA GLU A 233 0.00 -2.61 -7.26
C GLU A 233 1.06 -2.13 -8.26
N ASN A 234 2.36 -2.25 -7.94
CA ASN A 234 3.44 -1.99 -8.89
C ASN A 234 4.44 -3.13 -8.85
N LYS A 235 4.52 -3.90 -9.93
CA LYS A 235 5.39 -5.08 -10.05
C LYS A 235 6.84 -4.74 -10.39
N HIS A 236 7.14 -3.48 -10.71
CA HIS A 236 8.48 -3.03 -11.01
C HIS A 236 9.22 -2.54 -9.77
N PHE A 237 10.40 -3.10 -9.56
CA PHE A 237 11.33 -2.67 -8.52
C PHE A 237 12.04 -1.37 -8.95
N LYS A 238 12.08 -0.38 -8.06
CA LYS A 238 12.68 0.94 -8.27
C LYS A 238 13.88 1.16 -7.35
N PRO A 239 15.13 0.99 -7.85
CA PRO A 239 16.34 1.11 -7.03
C PRO A 239 16.45 2.46 -6.31
N GLU A 240 16.03 3.55 -6.95
CA GLU A 240 16.03 4.90 -6.38
C GLU A 240 15.17 5.00 -5.11
N GLN A 241 14.01 4.33 -5.09
CA GLN A 241 13.14 4.27 -3.92
C GLN A 241 13.72 3.40 -2.80
N MET A 242 14.48 2.35 -3.15
CA MET A 242 15.21 1.55 -2.16
C MET A 242 16.32 2.38 -1.50
N ILE A 243 17.11 3.10 -2.28
CA ILE A 243 18.16 3.99 -1.74
C ILE A 243 17.52 5.05 -0.83
N GLU A 244 16.43 5.67 -1.29
CA GLU A 244 15.68 6.63 -0.48
C GLU A 244 15.21 6.01 0.85
N ALA A 245 14.70 4.77 0.86
CA ALA A 245 14.32 4.06 2.09
C ALA A 245 15.47 3.89 3.07
N ILE A 246 16.65 3.50 2.57
CA ILE A 246 17.87 3.24 3.35
C ILE A 246 18.46 4.54 3.90
N THR A 247 18.38 5.64 3.16
CA THR A 247 18.90 6.94 3.60
C THR A 247 17.92 7.71 4.51
N ASP A 248 16.66 7.28 4.60
CA ASP A 248 15.62 7.97 5.35
C ASP A 248 15.78 7.75 6.86
N PRO A 249 16.07 8.79 7.67
CA PRO A 249 16.31 8.63 9.10
C PRO A 249 15.13 8.02 9.86
N LYS A 250 13.89 8.26 9.40
CA LYS A 250 12.70 7.73 10.08
C LYS A 250 12.65 6.21 10.02
N THR A 251 13.18 5.61 8.94
CA THR A 251 13.26 4.15 8.75
C THR A 251 14.07 3.52 9.87
N TRP A 252 15.23 4.11 10.17
CA TRP A 252 16.12 3.61 11.22
C TRP A 252 15.59 3.86 12.63
N LEU A 253 14.81 4.91 12.87
CA LEU A 253 14.11 5.08 14.14
C LEU A 253 13.09 3.96 14.39
N PHE A 254 12.29 3.60 13.37
CA PHE A 254 11.36 2.47 13.46
C PHE A 254 12.10 1.12 13.58
N ALA A 255 13.21 0.94 12.87
CA ALA A 255 14.04 -0.26 12.97
C ALA A 255 14.66 -0.39 14.36
N LEU A 256 15.21 0.68 14.92
CA LEU A 256 15.79 0.67 16.27
C LEU A 256 14.73 0.38 17.33
N PHE A 257 13.53 0.95 17.19
CA PHE A 257 12.38 0.61 18.01
C PHE A 257 12.04 -0.89 17.91
N ALA A 258 12.01 -1.46 16.69
CA ALA A 258 11.74 -2.87 16.46
C ALA A 258 12.80 -3.78 17.13
N VAL A 259 14.09 -3.43 17.11
CA VAL A 259 15.10 -4.21 17.85
C VAL A 259 14.78 -4.26 19.35
N PHE A 260 14.54 -3.09 19.96
CA PHE A 260 14.39 -3.00 21.42
C PHE A 260 13.06 -3.56 21.93
N ILE A 261 11.97 -3.43 21.17
CA ILE A 261 10.67 -3.98 21.58
C ILE A 261 10.68 -5.52 21.53
N ASP A 262 11.52 -6.12 20.68
CA ASP A 262 11.55 -7.56 20.44
C ASP A 262 12.59 -8.34 21.26
N ILE A 263 13.63 -7.70 21.80
CA ILE A 263 14.55 -8.35 22.76
C ILE A 263 13.77 -8.97 23.95
N PRO A 264 12.81 -8.26 24.57
CA PRO A 264 11.93 -8.81 25.61
C PRO A 264 11.05 -9.98 25.19
N ASN A 265 10.78 -10.18 23.89
CA ASN A 265 9.89 -11.25 23.41
C ASN A 265 10.37 -12.64 23.85
N SER A 266 11.68 -12.81 24.04
CA SER A 266 12.26 -14.03 24.61
C SER A 266 11.70 -14.41 26.01
N LEU A 267 11.06 -13.49 26.73
CA LEU A 267 10.34 -13.75 27.97
C LEU A 267 9.19 -14.75 27.78
N LEU A 268 8.47 -14.70 26.65
CA LEU A 268 7.38 -15.65 26.36
C LEU A 268 7.89 -17.10 26.38
N ASN A 269 9.12 -17.31 25.89
CA ASN A 269 9.76 -18.62 25.87
C ASN A 269 10.20 -19.09 27.27
N GLN A 270 10.66 -18.17 28.12
CA GLN A 270 11.09 -18.48 29.49
C GLN A 270 9.94 -18.50 30.49
N ARG A 271 8.75 -18.09 30.06
CA ARG A 271 7.62 -17.81 30.90
C ARG A 271 7.20 -19.00 31.76
N GLN A 272 7.06 -20.20 31.17
CA GLN A 272 6.66 -21.38 31.94
C GLN A 272 7.66 -21.69 33.06
N ILE A 273 8.96 -21.54 32.79
CA ILE A 273 10.03 -21.78 33.76
C ILE A 273 9.97 -20.72 34.88
N ILE A 274 9.84 -19.44 34.52
CA ILE A 274 9.76 -18.35 35.50
C ILE A 274 8.53 -18.49 36.38
N VAL A 275 7.34 -18.70 35.81
CA VAL A 275 6.10 -18.84 36.59
C VAL A 275 6.15 -20.10 37.45
N SER A 276 6.74 -21.20 36.96
CA SER A 276 6.92 -22.41 37.77
C SER A 276 7.84 -22.15 38.97
N SER A 277 8.85 -21.28 38.83
CA SER A 277 9.74 -20.90 39.93
C SER A 277 9.03 -20.13 41.05
N PHE A 278 7.90 -19.49 40.75
CA PHE A 278 7.05 -18.85 41.77
C PHE A 278 6.22 -19.87 42.57
N GLY A 279 6.20 -21.13 42.15
CA GLY A 279 5.53 -22.23 42.83
C GLY A 279 4.18 -22.63 42.22
N PHE A 280 3.96 -22.36 40.93
CA PHE A 280 2.85 -22.91 40.14
C PHE A 280 3.28 -24.21 39.44
N THR A 281 2.34 -25.14 39.23
CA THR A 281 2.62 -26.40 38.52
C THR A 281 2.69 -26.21 37.00
N TYR A 282 3.35 -27.10 36.26
CA TYR A 282 3.44 -27.02 34.78
C TYR A 282 2.07 -27.01 34.07
N LEU A 283 1.08 -27.71 34.63
CA LEU A 283 -0.29 -27.68 34.11
C LEU A 283 -0.95 -26.31 34.35
N GLN A 284 -0.76 -25.73 35.55
CA GLN A 284 -1.25 -24.38 35.86
C GLN A 284 -0.58 -23.32 35.00
N THR A 285 0.74 -23.38 34.81
CA THR A 285 1.47 -22.40 33.98
C THR A 285 1.02 -22.42 32.52
N THR A 286 0.62 -23.58 32.00
CA THR A 286 0.06 -23.71 30.65
C THR A 286 -1.28 -23.01 30.52
N LEU A 287 -2.19 -23.19 31.49
CA LEU A 287 -3.49 -22.50 31.53
C LEU A 287 -3.36 -20.99 31.77
N LEU A 288 -2.39 -20.57 32.57
CA LEU A 288 -2.08 -19.15 32.78
C LEU A 288 -1.59 -18.45 31.50
N GLY A 289 -1.18 -19.20 30.48
CA GLY A 289 -0.91 -18.69 29.13
C GLY A 289 -2.16 -18.15 28.43
N CYS A 290 -3.35 -18.68 28.73
CA CYS A 290 -4.61 -18.15 28.18
C CYS A 290 -4.89 -16.72 28.66
N VAL A 291 -4.41 -16.35 29.86
CA VAL A 291 -4.54 -14.99 30.37
C VAL A 291 -3.71 -14.02 29.52
N ASP A 292 -2.58 -14.45 28.97
CA ASP A 292 -1.76 -13.60 28.11
C ASP A 292 -2.43 -13.26 26.81
N GLY A 293 -2.99 -14.27 26.16
CA GLY A 293 -3.75 -14.05 24.95
C GLY A 293 -4.92 -13.11 25.19
N THR A 294 -5.57 -13.22 26.37
CA THR A 294 -6.65 -12.30 26.75
C THR A 294 -6.15 -10.86 26.95
N ILE A 295 -5.02 -10.68 27.65
CA ILE A 295 -4.40 -9.36 27.85
C ILE A 295 -3.98 -8.77 26.51
N GLU A 296 -3.39 -9.57 25.62
CA GLU A 296 -2.98 -9.17 24.27
C GLU A 296 -4.18 -8.70 23.44
N ILE A 297 -5.30 -9.43 23.48
CA ILE A 297 -6.54 -9.04 22.80
C ILE A 297 -7.04 -7.69 23.33
N ILE A 298 -7.16 -7.55 24.65
CA ILE A 298 -7.69 -6.34 25.28
C ILE A 298 -6.79 -5.14 24.96
N THR A 299 -5.47 -5.28 25.17
CA THR A 299 -4.53 -4.17 25.02
C THR A 299 -4.45 -3.68 23.58
N ILE A 300 -4.44 -4.59 22.59
CA ILE A 300 -4.42 -4.22 21.17
C ILE A 300 -5.74 -3.53 20.81
N TRP A 301 -6.88 -4.10 21.22
CA TRP A 301 -8.20 -3.56 20.91
C TRP A 301 -8.39 -2.15 21.49
N THR A 302 -8.05 -1.93 22.77
CA THR A 302 -8.14 -0.61 23.40
C THR A 302 -7.17 0.38 22.77
N GLY A 303 -5.94 -0.04 22.48
CA GLY A 303 -4.91 0.80 21.86
C GLY A 303 -5.30 1.32 20.48
N VAL A 304 -5.70 0.43 19.56
CA VAL A 304 -6.10 0.84 18.20
C VAL A 304 -7.42 1.61 18.17
N THR A 305 -8.33 1.34 19.10
CA THR A 305 -9.58 2.09 19.26
C THR A 305 -9.31 3.51 19.73
N LEU A 306 -8.43 3.69 20.70
CA LEU A 306 -8.04 5.01 21.21
C LEU A 306 -7.37 5.86 20.12
N ILE A 307 -6.44 5.26 19.38
CA ILE A 307 -5.73 5.93 18.27
C ILE A 307 -6.68 6.43 17.20
N ALA A 308 -7.72 5.65 16.92
CA ALA A 308 -8.69 6.05 15.92
C ALA A 308 -9.67 7.12 16.35
N ARG A 309 -9.85 7.31 17.67
CA ARG A 309 -10.70 8.37 18.21
C ARG A 309 -9.94 9.68 18.38
N ILE A 310 -8.65 9.61 18.68
CA ILE A 310 -7.82 10.77 18.98
C ILE A 310 -6.85 11.04 17.80
N PRO A 311 -7.03 12.13 17.03
CA PRO A 311 -6.14 12.48 15.93
C PRO A 311 -4.69 12.68 16.42
N ASN A 312 -3.71 12.32 15.59
CA ASN A 312 -2.28 12.55 15.84
C ASN A 312 -1.74 11.94 17.16
N SER A 313 -2.40 10.89 17.67
CA SER A 313 -2.12 10.29 18.98
C SER A 313 -1.19 9.06 18.95
N ARG A 314 -0.92 8.47 17.78
CA ARG A 314 -0.21 7.18 17.61
C ARG A 314 1.01 7.01 18.52
N GLY A 315 1.96 7.96 18.48
CA GLY A 315 3.17 7.89 19.29
C GLY A 315 2.94 8.04 20.79
N TYR A 316 2.00 8.90 21.21
CA TYR A 316 1.66 9.07 22.63
C TYR A 316 0.96 7.85 23.20
N VAL A 317 0.02 7.26 22.45
CA VAL A 317 -0.68 6.04 22.88
C VAL A 317 0.31 4.89 22.97
N ALA A 318 1.16 4.69 21.97
CA ALA A 318 2.19 3.64 22.03
C ALA A 318 3.13 3.82 23.22
N ALA A 319 3.61 5.05 23.49
CA ALA A 319 4.45 5.33 24.65
C ALA A 319 3.71 5.07 25.98
N ALA A 320 2.44 5.47 26.09
CA ALA A 320 1.64 5.26 27.30
C ALA A 320 1.44 3.77 27.61
N TYR A 321 1.19 2.94 26.59
CA TYR A 321 1.03 1.49 26.74
C TYR A 321 2.34 0.78 27.13
N MET A 322 3.49 1.44 26.99
CA MET A 322 4.78 0.90 27.41
C MET A 322 5.11 1.17 28.88
N ILE A 323 4.48 2.17 29.51
CA ILE A 323 4.70 2.51 30.93
C ILE A 323 4.39 1.33 31.87
N PRO A 324 3.26 0.61 31.73
CA PRO A 324 2.98 -0.58 32.56
C PRO A 324 4.03 -1.68 32.41
N ASN A 325 4.69 -1.79 31.27
CA ASN A 325 5.72 -2.80 31.05
C ASN A 325 6.97 -2.51 31.89
N VAL A 326 7.39 -1.23 31.95
CA VAL A 326 8.47 -0.81 32.83
C VAL A 326 8.10 -1.09 34.29
N LEU A 327 6.88 -0.75 34.71
CA LEU A 327 6.39 -1.06 36.05
C LEU A 327 6.44 -2.57 36.33
N GLY A 328 5.99 -3.42 35.40
CA GLY A 328 6.08 -4.88 35.53
C GLY A 328 7.51 -5.37 35.79
N THR A 329 8.50 -4.83 35.06
CA THR A 329 9.91 -5.19 35.28
C THR A 329 10.43 -4.77 36.65
N LEU A 330 10.01 -3.61 37.16
CA LEU A 330 10.37 -3.14 38.49
C LEU A 330 9.73 -4.02 39.57
N LEU A 331 8.44 -4.31 39.45
CA LEU A 331 7.72 -5.13 40.41
C LEU A 331 8.29 -6.55 40.50
N VAL A 332 8.65 -7.20 39.38
CA VAL A 332 9.34 -8.51 39.43
C VAL A 332 10.70 -8.42 40.13
N ASN A 333 11.40 -7.29 40.12
CA ASN A 333 12.68 -7.18 40.83
C ASN A 333 12.50 -6.94 42.33
N PHE A 334 11.53 -6.10 42.71
CA PHE A 334 11.42 -5.59 44.08
C PHE A 334 10.40 -6.31 44.96
N LEU A 335 9.41 -7.01 44.39
CA LEU A 335 8.42 -7.72 45.21
C LEU A 335 9.04 -8.88 46.00
N PRO A 336 8.55 -9.19 47.21
CA PRO A 336 8.94 -10.39 47.94
C PRO A 336 8.61 -11.67 47.16
N TRP A 337 9.47 -12.69 47.25
CA TRP A 337 9.24 -13.98 46.55
C TRP A 337 8.02 -14.75 47.08
N SER A 338 7.56 -14.42 48.29
CA SER A 338 6.34 -14.97 48.88
C SER A 338 5.06 -14.48 48.18
N ASP A 339 5.08 -13.31 47.52
CA ASP A 339 3.93 -12.73 46.84
C ASP A 339 3.76 -13.30 45.42
N LYS A 340 3.38 -14.58 45.34
CA LYS A 340 3.22 -15.30 44.06
C LYS A 340 2.26 -14.60 43.10
N VAL A 341 1.21 -13.96 43.62
CA VAL A 341 0.18 -13.29 42.82
C VAL A 341 0.72 -11.97 42.29
N GLY A 342 1.37 -11.16 43.12
CA GLY A 342 2.02 -9.92 42.69
C GLY A 342 3.07 -10.18 41.60
N LEU A 343 3.88 -11.24 41.73
CA LEU A 343 4.86 -11.63 40.73
C LEU A 343 4.23 -12.06 39.40
N LEU A 344 3.11 -12.80 39.45
CA LEU A 344 2.37 -13.20 38.26
C LEU A 344 1.75 -11.98 37.55
N CYS A 345 1.13 -11.08 38.30
CA CYS A 345 0.59 -9.82 37.78
C CYS A 345 1.69 -8.97 37.14
N SER A 346 2.89 -8.98 37.70
CA SER A 346 4.02 -8.23 37.15
C SER A 346 4.45 -8.77 35.77
N ILE A 347 4.38 -10.08 35.55
CA ILE A 347 4.61 -10.68 34.22
C ILE A 347 3.51 -10.25 33.25
N TRP A 348 2.25 -10.30 33.66
CA TRP A 348 1.13 -9.84 32.83
C TRP A 348 1.25 -8.37 32.42
N LEU A 349 1.75 -7.51 33.30
CA LEU A 349 2.01 -6.11 32.99
C LEU A 349 3.03 -5.91 31.85
N THR A 350 4.00 -6.84 31.72
CA THR A 350 4.97 -6.82 30.60
C THR A 350 4.40 -7.30 29.26
N GLY A 351 3.16 -7.78 29.23
CA GLY A 351 2.44 -8.15 28.01
C GLY A 351 1.68 -6.98 27.36
N LEU A 352 1.52 -5.84 28.04
CA LEU A 352 0.75 -4.72 27.49
C LEU A 352 1.46 -4.02 26.31
N GLY A 353 2.78 -4.19 26.20
CA GLY A 353 3.63 -3.54 25.22
C GLY A 353 3.41 -3.96 23.77
N THR A 354 2.72 -5.09 23.52
CA THR A 354 2.41 -5.57 22.16
C THR A 354 1.70 -4.51 21.32
N THR A 355 0.84 -3.70 21.95
CA THR A 355 0.16 -2.57 21.29
C THR A 355 1.14 -1.59 20.64
N ALA A 356 2.27 -1.30 21.27
CA ALA A 356 3.25 -0.37 20.73
C ALA A 356 3.89 -0.90 19.44
N PHE A 357 4.18 -2.20 19.38
CA PHE A 357 4.69 -2.86 18.17
C PHE A 357 3.67 -2.82 17.04
N VAL A 358 2.42 -3.20 17.30
CA VAL A 358 1.31 -3.17 16.33
C VAL A 358 1.12 -1.75 15.74
N VAL A 359 1.20 -0.74 16.60
CA VAL A 359 1.11 0.66 16.18
C VAL A 359 2.28 1.06 15.30
N ALA A 360 3.52 0.71 15.68
CA ALA A 360 4.70 1.00 14.88
C ALA A 360 4.62 0.33 13.49
N LEU A 361 4.21 -0.94 13.44
CA LEU A 361 4.07 -1.71 12.21
C LEU A 361 3.07 -1.08 11.23
N ALA A 362 1.92 -0.60 11.73
CA ALA A 362 0.97 0.14 10.91
C ALA A 362 1.47 1.54 10.53
N TRP A 363 2.16 2.22 11.46
CA TRP A 363 2.55 3.61 11.31
C TRP A 363 3.66 3.78 10.27
N VAL A 364 4.63 2.87 10.24
CA VAL A 364 5.74 2.91 9.27
C VAL A 364 5.24 2.82 7.82
N SER A 365 4.27 1.93 7.56
CA SER A 365 3.64 1.78 6.25
C SER A 365 2.86 3.04 5.84
N SER A 366 2.13 3.66 6.79
CA SER A 366 1.32 4.86 6.53
C SER A 366 2.12 6.14 6.31
N THR A 367 3.38 6.18 6.77
CA THR A 367 4.28 7.34 6.67
C THR A 367 5.29 7.22 5.54
N THR A 368 5.22 6.14 4.76
CA THR A 368 6.10 5.89 3.62
C THR A 368 5.30 5.88 2.31
N ALA A 369 5.67 6.78 1.41
CA ALA A 369 5.13 6.88 0.05
C ALA A 369 6.03 6.13 -0.94
N GLY A 370 5.46 5.61 -2.03
CA GLY A 370 6.14 4.77 -3.00
C GLY A 370 6.07 3.27 -2.67
N HIS A 371 5.78 2.46 -3.68
CA HIS A 371 5.59 1.01 -3.52
C HIS A 371 6.90 0.30 -3.12
N THR A 372 7.98 0.53 -3.87
CA THR A 372 9.30 -0.07 -3.57
C THR A 372 9.84 0.46 -2.25
N LYS A 373 9.72 1.79 -2.00
CA LYS A 373 10.16 2.39 -0.72
C LYS A 373 9.46 1.74 0.47
N ARG A 374 8.14 1.56 0.41
CA ARG A 374 7.36 0.95 1.50
C ARG A 374 7.76 -0.50 1.75
N ILE A 375 7.93 -1.30 0.69
CA ILE A 375 8.39 -2.68 0.80
C ILE A 375 9.76 -2.72 1.49
N THR A 376 10.71 -1.90 1.04
CA THR A 376 12.05 -1.83 1.64
C THR A 376 12.01 -1.41 3.10
N VAL A 377 11.23 -0.38 3.45
CA VAL A 377 11.11 0.08 4.85
C VAL A 377 10.47 -1.00 5.74
N ASN A 378 9.44 -1.69 5.25
CA ASN A 378 8.81 -2.79 5.98
C ASN A 378 9.79 -3.94 6.19
N ALA A 379 10.55 -4.32 5.14
CA ALA A 379 11.58 -5.35 5.23
C ALA A 379 12.67 -4.95 6.24
N ILE A 380 13.14 -3.69 6.25
CA ILE A 380 14.12 -3.23 7.25
C ILE A 380 13.56 -3.35 8.68
N MET A 381 12.29 -3.00 8.89
CA MET A 381 11.64 -3.14 10.19
C MET A 381 11.52 -4.61 10.63
N LEU A 382 11.17 -5.52 9.71
CA LEU A 382 11.05 -6.95 10.00
C LEU A 382 12.42 -7.63 10.15
N CYS A 383 13.44 -7.18 9.43
CA CYS A 383 14.83 -7.56 9.71
C CYS A 383 15.22 -7.15 11.13
N ALA A 384 14.94 -5.91 11.54
CA ALA A 384 15.22 -5.44 12.89
C ALA A 384 14.47 -6.23 13.98
N TYR A 385 13.21 -6.59 13.73
CA TYR A 385 12.43 -7.53 14.53
C TYR A 385 13.17 -8.87 14.70
N CYS A 386 13.73 -9.42 13.61
CA CYS A 386 14.51 -10.67 13.66
C CYS A 386 15.78 -10.52 14.50
N LEU A 387 16.50 -9.40 14.38
CA LEU A 387 17.69 -9.13 15.19
C LEU A 387 17.34 -9.09 16.68
N GLY A 388 16.26 -8.40 17.07
CA GLY A 388 15.83 -8.33 18.47
C GLY A 388 15.48 -9.71 19.04
N ASN A 389 14.68 -10.48 18.31
CA ASN A 389 14.29 -11.83 18.70
C ASN A 389 15.45 -12.84 18.71
N ALA A 390 16.43 -12.68 17.82
CA ALA A 390 17.64 -13.49 17.80
C ALA A 390 18.54 -13.19 19.02
N ALA A 391 18.63 -11.92 19.43
CA ALA A 391 19.47 -11.48 20.54
C ALA A 391 18.88 -11.80 21.93
N GLY A 392 17.55 -11.67 22.09
CA GLY A 392 16.85 -11.84 23.38
C GLY A 392 17.23 -13.12 24.15
N PRO A 393 17.21 -14.32 23.54
CA PRO A 393 17.52 -15.57 24.23
C PRO A 393 18.89 -15.61 24.93
N PHE A 394 19.90 -14.86 24.45
CA PHE A 394 21.26 -14.88 25.01
C PHE A 394 21.38 -14.25 26.40
N MET A 395 20.39 -13.46 26.84
CA MET A 395 20.42 -12.85 28.18
C MET A 395 20.11 -13.85 29.29
N TRP A 396 19.42 -14.95 28.98
CA TRP A 396 18.98 -15.96 29.96
C TRP A 396 20.08 -16.96 30.30
N LYS A 397 20.92 -16.64 31.28
CA LYS A 397 22.04 -17.49 31.73
C LYS A 397 21.74 -18.14 33.08
N ALA A 398 22.25 -19.36 33.29
CA ALA A 398 22.07 -20.11 34.53
C ALA A 398 22.52 -19.32 35.78
N LYS A 399 23.60 -18.52 35.67
CA LYS A 399 24.12 -17.67 36.75
C LYS A 399 23.16 -16.59 37.25
N TYR A 400 22.10 -16.28 36.50
CA TYR A 400 21.11 -15.28 36.89
C TYR A 400 19.87 -15.89 37.57
N LYS A 401 19.74 -17.22 37.59
CA LYS A 401 18.65 -17.91 38.29
C LYS A 401 18.83 -17.80 39.83
N PRO A 402 17.74 -17.87 40.61
CA PRO A 402 16.36 -18.10 40.19
C PRO A 402 15.61 -16.84 39.75
N ARG A 403 16.01 -15.64 40.20
CA ARG A 403 15.21 -14.42 39.99
C ARG A 403 15.43 -13.72 38.65
N ASN A 404 16.55 -13.97 37.99
CA ASN A 404 16.90 -13.38 36.70
C ASN A 404 16.90 -11.84 36.72
N HIS A 405 17.43 -11.22 37.78
CA HIS A 405 17.49 -9.77 37.93
C HIS A 405 18.12 -9.07 36.72
N VAL A 406 19.25 -9.58 36.21
CA VAL A 406 19.93 -9.01 35.04
C VAL A 406 19.05 -9.03 33.78
N PRO A 407 18.46 -10.17 33.35
CA PRO A 407 17.46 -10.18 32.27
C PRO A 407 16.32 -9.17 32.46
N TRP A 408 15.75 -9.07 33.66
CA TRP A 408 14.67 -8.12 33.91
C TRP A 408 15.10 -6.66 33.81
N ILE A 409 16.32 -6.33 34.23
CA ILE A 409 16.90 -4.99 34.05
C ILE A 409 17.07 -4.68 32.56
N ILE A 410 17.60 -5.62 31.78
CA ILE A 410 17.76 -5.47 30.32
C ILE A 410 16.40 -5.20 29.66
N ILE A 411 15.37 -5.97 30.04
CA ILE A 411 14.00 -5.79 29.54
C ILE A 411 13.45 -4.40 29.92
N GLY A 412 13.64 -3.96 31.17
CA GLY A 412 13.19 -2.64 31.63
C GLY A 412 13.87 -1.49 30.90
N VAL A 413 15.17 -1.60 30.61
CA VAL A 413 15.92 -0.63 29.80
C VAL A 413 15.36 -0.59 28.37
N CYS A 414 15.13 -1.75 27.75
CA CYS A 414 14.56 -1.83 26.40
C CYS A 414 13.19 -1.15 26.32
N PHE A 415 12.30 -1.39 27.28
CA PHE A 415 10.99 -0.75 27.32
C PHE A 415 11.08 0.77 27.54
N THR A 416 12.00 1.23 28.38
CA THR A 416 12.24 2.66 28.61
C THR A 416 12.76 3.35 27.34
N LEU A 417 13.71 2.71 26.63
CA LEU A 417 14.21 3.20 25.34
C LEU A 417 13.10 3.25 24.29
N CYS A 418 12.20 2.26 24.27
CA CYS A 418 11.06 2.26 23.35
C CYS A 418 10.10 3.44 23.60
N ILE A 419 9.86 3.82 24.86
CA ILE A 419 9.06 5.02 25.20
C ILE A 419 9.71 6.26 24.58
N VAL A 420 11.01 6.45 24.78
CA VAL A 420 11.77 7.57 24.23
C VAL A 420 11.69 7.56 22.71
N LEU A 421 11.95 6.42 22.07
CA LEU A 421 11.93 6.27 20.61
C LEU A 421 10.55 6.60 20.02
N MET A 422 9.45 6.13 20.62
CA MET A 422 8.09 6.44 20.12
C MET A 422 7.76 7.93 20.20
N LEU A 423 8.20 8.61 21.27
CA LEU A 423 8.07 10.05 21.41
C LEU A 423 8.97 10.81 20.42
N THR A 424 10.20 10.33 20.19
CA THR A 424 11.13 10.90 19.21
C THR A 424 10.60 10.76 17.79
N ILE A 425 10.06 9.59 17.40
CA ILE A 425 9.40 9.38 16.11
C ILE A 425 8.23 10.35 15.95
N ARG A 426 7.40 10.50 17.00
CA ARG A 426 6.25 11.42 17.00
C ARG A 426 6.67 12.88 16.84
N TRP A 427 7.74 13.28 17.51
CA TRP A 427 8.32 14.63 17.40
C TRP A 427 8.90 14.86 16.00
N TYR A 428 9.70 13.92 15.49
CA TYR A 428 10.34 13.98 14.18
C TYR A 428 9.30 14.14 13.06
N LEU A 429 8.26 13.29 13.06
CA LEU A 429 7.21 13.35 12.05
C LEU A 429 6.37 14.63 12.13
N ALA A 430 6.12 15.17 13.33
CA ALA A 430 5.44 16.46 13.44
C ALA A 430 6.31 17.64 12.98
N ARG A 431 7.61 17.59 13.25
CA ARG A 431 8.56 18.58 12.73
C ARG A 431 8.61 18.53 11.21
N GLU A 432 8.63 17.35 10.63
CA GLU A 432 8.61 17.13 9.18
C GLU A 432 7.31 17.62 8.54
N ASN A 433 6.16 17.33 9.16
CA ASN A 433 4.88 17.87 8.70
C ASN A 433 4.87 19.40 8.74
N LYS A 434 5.31 20.01 9.86
CA LYS A 434 5.39 21.47 9.97
C LYS A 434 6.37 22.07 8.96
N ARG A 435 7.47 21.37 8.62
CA ARG A 435 8.38 21.80 7.56
C ARG A 435 7.65 21.83 6.21
N ARG A 436 6.93 20.77 5.86
CA ARG A 436 6.17 20.66 4.60
C ARG A 436 5.01 21.66 4.50
N ASP A 437 4.32 21.91 5.61
CA ASP A 437 3.24 22.91 5.68
C ASP A 437 3.79 24.34 5.50
N ASN A 438 5.06 24.56 5.85
CA ASN A 438 5.77 25.83 5.70
C ASN A 438 6.55 25.93 4.37
N GLU A 439 6.66 24.85 3.59
CA GLU A 439 7.17 24.94 2.23
C GLU A 439 6.16 25.79 1.44
N PRO A 440 6.59 26.88 0.76
CA PRO A 440 5.69 27.65 -0.08
C PRO A 440 4.99 26.68 -1.02
N VAL A 441 3.66 26.82 -1.20
CA VAL A 441 2.85 25.97 -2.09
C VAL A 441 3.69 25.71 -3.33
N ARG A 442 4.27 24.50 -3.38
CA ARG A 442 5.13 24.12 -4.47
C ARG A 442 4.24 24.24 -5.68
N ASP A 443 4.66 25.07 -6.64
CA ASP A 443 4.09 25.06 -7.98
C ASP A 443 3.74 23.60 -8.31
N ASP A 444 2.50 23.31 -8.68
CA ASP A 444 1.96 21.97 -8.94
C ASP A 444 2.81 21.20 -9.99
N ASN A 445 3.83 21.87 -10.52
CA ASN A 445 4.89 21.38 -11.38
C ASN A 445 6.09 20.69 -10.70
N TYR A 446 6.25 20.69 -9.38
CA TYR A 446 7.48 20.13 -8.76
C TYR A 446 7.57 18.59 -8.83
N ASP A 447 6.44 17.89 -8.93
CA ASP A 447 6.40 16.44 -9.18
C ASP A 447 6.35 16.07 -10.67
N ASN A 448 6.41 17.07 -11.56
CA ASN A 448 6.47 16.86 -12.99
C ASN A 448 7.91 16.48 -13.34
N VAL A 449 8.17 15.21 -13.61
CA VAL A 449 9.47 14.81 -14.15
C VAL A 449 9.39 14.92 -15.65
N TYR A 450 10.22 15.78 -16.23
CA TYR A 450 10.26 15.94 -17.68
C TYR A 450 11.37 15.07 -18.27
N VAL A 451 11.03 14.20 -19.22
CA VAL A 451 12.03 13.51 -20.04
C VAL A 451 12.24 14.36 -21.30
N GLU A 452 13.48 14.72 -21.59
CA GLU A 452 13.84 15.37 -22.83
C GLU A 452 13.97 14.32 -23.92
N GLN A 453 13.00 14.29 -24.85
CA GLN A 453 12.99 13.35 -25.96
C GLN A 453 12.97 14.14 -27.26
N MET A 454 13.80 13.71 -28.22
CA MET A 454 13.69 14.19 -29.59
C MET A 454 12.43 13.57 -30.21
N VAL A 455 11.41 14.40 -30.39
CA VAL A 455 10.22 14.08 -31.15
C VAL A 455 10.27 14.97 -32.39
N ASP A 456 10.32 14.35 -33.58
CA ASP A 456 10.37 15.05 -34.87
C ASP A 456 11.56 16.02 -35.05
N GLY A 457 12.73 15.67 -34.51
CA GLY A 457 13.96 16.47 -34.66
C GLY A 457 14.07 17.70 -33.74
N VAL A 458 13.12 17.86 -32.81
CA VAL A 458 13.12 18.94 -31.79
C VAL A 458 13.11 18.32 -30.40
N MET A 459 13.95 18.84 -29.50
CA MET A 459 14.00 18.41 -28.10
C MET A 459 12.76 18.91 -27.35
N GLN A 460 11.86 17.99 -26.99
CA GLN A 460 10.66 18.30 -26.22
C GLN A 460 10.75 17.74 -24.80
N LYS A 461 10.32 18.55 -23.82
CA LYS A 461 10.22 18.18 -22.40
C LYS A 461 8.84 17.56 -22.14
N ILE A 462 8.76 16.24 -22.12
CA ILE A 462 7.50 15.51 -21.88
C ILE A 462 7.34 15.27 -20.39
N LYS A 463 6.22 15.72 -19.79
CA LYS A 463 5.88 15.46 -18.39
C LYS A 463 5.53 13.97 -18.22
N VAL A 464 6.31 13.27 -17.43
CA VAL A 464 6.17 11.86 -17.09
C VAL A 464 5.93 11.74 -15.59
N ASP A 465 4.95 10.93 -15.19
CA ASP A 465 4.77 10.59 -13.79
C ASP A 465 6.04 9.94 -13.26
N LYS A 466 6.48 10.35 -12.07
CA LYS A 466 7.69 9.84 -11.41
C LYS A 466 7.71 8.31 -11.29
N GLU A 467 6.54 7.69 -11.34
CA GLU A 467 6.39 6.24 -11.30
C GLU A 467 6.68 5.52 -12.63
N ASN A 468 6.65 6.21 -13.77
CA ASN A 468 6.85 5.65 -15.11
C ASN A 468 8.23 5.96 -15.70
N LEU A 469 9.05 6.80 -15.07
CA LEU A 469 10.41 7.16 -15.51
C LEU A 469 11.27 5.98 -16.00
N ASN A 470 11.27 4.87 -15.26
CA ASN A 470 12.08 3.69 -15.61
C ASN A 470 11.49 2.86 -16.78
N GLN A 471 10.20 3.02 -17.09
CA GLN A 471 9.60 2.43 -18.29
C GLN A 471 9.94 3.24 -19.54
N TRP A 472 10.22 4.54 -19.40
CA TRP A 472 10.65 5.41 -20.50
C TRP A 472 12.15 5.30 -20.78
N SER A 473 13.00 5.07 -19.77
CA SER A 473 14.46 4.97 -19.95
C SER A 473 14.96 3.68 -20.61
N ASN A 474 14.14 2.61 -20.62
CA ASN A 474 14.54 1.28 -21.08
C ASN A 474 13.77 0.77 -22.32
N GLN A 475 13.03 1.63 -23.01
CA GLN A 475 12.48 1.24 -24.31
C GLN A 475 13.59 1.32 -25.38
N PRO A 476 13.84 0.25 -26.16
CA PRO A 476 14.57 0.43 -27.40
C PRO A 476 13.83 1.47 -28.22
N LEU A 477 14.58 2.37 -28.88
CA LEU A 477 14.07 3.38 -29.81
C LEU A 477 13.32 2.69 -30.96
N SER A 478 12.09 2.24 -30.71
CA SER A 478 11.14 1.93 -31.76
C SER A 478 10.60 3.28 -32.20
N THR A 479 11.10 3.75 -33.33
CA THR A 479 10.50 4.80 -34.14
C THR A 479 9.01 4.48 -34.33
N PHE A 480 8.16 5.05 -33.47
CA PHE A 480 6.72 5.08 -33.73
C PHE A 480 6.53 6.06 -34.87
N THR A 481 6.42 5.52 -36.09
CA THR A 481 5.89 6.26 -37.22
C THR A 481 4.45 6.60 -36.87
N LEU A 482 4.17 7.86 -36.49
CA LEU A 482 2.80 8.36 -36.30
C LEU A 482 2.04 8.15 -37.61
N MET A 483 1.12 7.18 -37.64
CA MET A 483 0.20 7.03 -38.76
C MET A 483 -0.73 8.24 -38.77
N SER A 484 -0.77 8.97 -39.89
CA SER A 484 -1.72 10.06 -40.09
C SER A 484 -3.15 9.54 -40.00
N LYS A 485 -3.99 10.19 -39.17
CA LYS A 485 -5.42 9.90 -39.01
C LYS A 485 -6.26 10.78 -39.94
N VAL A 486 -7.39 10.26 -40.40
CA VAL A 486 -8.42 10.99 -41.15
C VAL A 486 -9.50 11.45 -40.17
N ILE A 487 -9.68 12.76 -40.04
CA ILE A 487 -10.50 13.37 -38.99
C ILE A 487 -11.53 14.32 -39.58
N LEU A 488 -12.79 14.21 -39.17
CA LEU A 488 -13.87 15.14 -39.52
C LEU A 488 -14.32 15.91 -38.28
N VAL A 489 -14.32 17.24 -38.35
CA VAL A 489 -14.83 18.11 -37.28
C VAL A 489 -16.03 18.91 -37.78
N THR A 490 -17.23 18.66 -37.28
CA THR A 490 -18.44 19.37 -37.72
C THR A 490 -18.53 20.78 -37.15
N GLY A 491 -19.09 21.73 -37.90
CA GLY A 491 -19.27 23.12 -37.43
C GLY A 491 -17.95 23.83 -37.09
N SER A 492 -16.91 23.61 -37.89
CA SER A 492 -15.52 24.00 -37.60
C SER A 492 -15.03 25.20 -38.41
N ASN A 493 -15.92 25.98 -39.01
CA ASN A 493 -15.55 27.24 -39.67
C ASN A 493 -15.27 28.41 -38.69
N THR A 494 -15.55 28.22 -37.39
CA THR A 494 -15.29 29.24 -36.35
C THR A 494 -15.19 28.58 -34.96
N GLY A 495 -14.79 29.37 -33.96
CA GLY A 495 -14.81 28.98 -32.55
C GLY A 495 -13.91 27.80 -32.20
N ILE A 496 -14.38 26.95 -31.28
CA ILE A 496 -13.63 25.80 -30.75
C ILE A 496 -13.33 24.78 -31.85
N GLY A 497 -14.30 24.51 -32.74
CA GLY A 497 -14.13 23.58 -33.84
C GLY A 497 -13.03 23.99 -34.83
N TYR A 498 -12.93 25.30 -35.15
CA TYR A 498 -11.87 25.84 -36.00
C TYR A 498 -10.49 25.63 -35.39
N GLU A 499 -10.35 25.96 -34.11
CA GLU A 499 -9.07 25.84 -33.42
C GLU A 499 -8.68 24.37 -33.19
N LEU A 500 -9.66 23.48 -32.99
CA LEU A 500 -9.41 22.04 -32.95
C LEU A 500 -8.90 21.52 -34.31
N VAL A 501 -9.49 21.96 -35.43
CA VAL A 501 -8.99 21.62 -36.77
C VAL A 501 -7.54 22.07 -36.94
N ARG A 502 -7.21 23.29 -36.52
CA ARG A 502 -5.85 23.84 -36.55
C ARG A 502 -4.85 22.98 -35.77
N LEU A 503 -5.17 22.65 -34.51
CA LEU A 503 -4.33 21.82 -33.64
C LEU A 503 -4.14 20.39 -34.18
N LEU A 504 -5.18 19.80 -34.75
CA LEU A 504 -5.12 18.47 -35.36
C LEU A 504 -4.26 18.47 -36.64
N ALA A 505 -4.38 19.50 -37.48
CA ALA A 505 -3.59 19.65 -38.69
C ALA A 505 -2.11 19.92 -38.40
N GLN A 506 -1.80 20.70 -37.34
CA GLN A 506 -0.43 20.90 -36.84
C GLN A 506 0.25 19.60 -36.41
N LYS A 507 -0.52 18.58 -36.01
CA LYS A 507 -0.03 17.24 -35.67
C LYS A 507 0.09 16.30 -36.88
N GLY A 508 -0.04 16.81 -38.11
CA GLY A 508 0.16 16.04 -39.34
C GLY A 508 -0.98 15.11 -39.72
N HIS A 509 -2.18 15.32 -39.17
CA HIS A 509 -3.38 14.56 -39.52
C HIS A 509 -4.08 15.13 -40.75
N THR A 510 -4.81 14.28 -41.47
CA THR A 510 -5.70 14.72 -42.56
C THR A 510 -7.02 15.17 -41.95
N VAL A 511 -7.26 16.47 -41.92
CA VAL A 511 -8.43 17.04 -41.23
C VAL A 511 -9.41 17.67 -42.21
N TYR A 512 -10.66 17.25 -42.12
CA TYR A 512 -11.81 17.81 -42.81
C TYR A 512 -12.52 18.83 -41.91
N LEU A 513 -12.44 20.10 -42.31
CA LEU A 513 -13.24 21.20 -41.78
C LEU A 513 -14.64 21.12 -42.39
N ALA A 514 -15.66 20.95 -41.57
CA ALA A 514 -17.05 20.90 -42.00
C ALA A 514 -17.81 22.21 -41.67
N SER A 515 -18.47 22.78 -42.69
CA SER A 515 -19.28 23.98 -42.58
C SER A 515 -20.57 23.86 -43.37
N ARG A 516 -21.71 24.28 -42.80
CA ARG A 516 -22.98 24.36 -43.55
C ARG A 516 -22.96 25.44 -44.64
N ASN A 517 -22.26 26.55 -44.38
CA ASN A 517 -22.08 27.64 -45.34
C ASN A 517 -20.72 27.49 -46.02
N GLU A 518 -20.75 27.26 -47.33
CA GLU A 518 -19.55 26.98 -48.11
C GLU A 518 -18.56 28.16 -48.11
N ALA A 519 -19.03 29.39 -48.35
CA ALA A 519 -18.18 30.58 -48.38
C ALA A 519 -17.43 30.82 -47.04
N SER A 520 -18.10 30.61 -45.91
CA SER A 520 -17.48 30.70 -44.59
C SER A 520 -16.46 29.59 -44.36
N GLY A 521 -16.74 28.39 -44.88
CA GLY A 521 -15.83 27.25 -44.84
C GLY A 521 -14.58 27.49 -45.69
N GLN A 522 -14.73 28.01 -46.91
CA GLN A 522 -13.62 28.35 -47.80
C GLN A 522 -12.72 29.42 -47.18
N LYS A 523 -13.30 30.44 -46.54
CA LYS A 523 -12.53 31.46 -45.81
C LYS A 523 -11.71 30.84 -44.67
N ALA A 524 -12.32 29.98 -43.86
CA ALA A 524 -11.65 29.31 -42.75
C ALA A 524 -10.53 28.37 -43.25
N GLN A 525 -10.79 27.60 -44.31
CA GLN A 525 -9.81 26.73 -44.94
C GLN A 525 -8.63 27.53 -45.51
N ALA A 526 -8.89 28.62 -46.23
CA ALA A 526 -7.85 29.48 -46.80
C ALA A 526 -6.95 30.08 -45.70
N GLN A 527 -7.52 30.46 -44.56
CA GLN A 527 -6.75 30.96 -43.43
C GLN A 527 -5.82 29.88 -42.84
N LEU A 528 -6.32 28.66 -42.63
CA LEU A 528 -5.51 27.54 -42.13
C LEU A 528 -4.43 27.12 -43.14
N ASN A 529 -4.75 27.11 -44.43
CA ASN A 529 -3.79 26.80 -45.49
C ASN A 529 -2.70 27.87 -45.61
N ALA A 530 -3.01 29.14 -45.36
CA ALA A 530 -2.03 30.22 -45.31
C ALA A 530 -1.03 30.06 -44.14
N GLU A 531 -1.41 29.34 -43.09
CA GLU A 531 -0.52 28.95 -41.99
C GLU A 531 0.33 27.71 -42.31
N GLY A 532 0.25 27.18 -43.54
CA GLY A 532 0.96 25.97 -43.97
C GLY A 532 0.30 24.66 -43.53
N LEU A 533 -0.94 24.70 -43.03
CA LEU A 533 -1.68 23.52 -42.60
C LEU A 533 -2.48 22.93 -43.75
N ASN A 534 -2.41 21.62 -43.95
CA ASN A 534 -3.17 20.94 -45.00
C ASN A 534 -4.57 20.57 -44.49
N VAL A 535 -5.54 21.46 -44.70
CA VAL A 535 -6.94 21.26 -44.27
C VAL A 535 -7.85 21.14 -45.48
N LYS A 536 -8.73 20.12 -45.47
CA LYS A 536 -9.75 19.90 -46.50
C LYS A 536 -11.08 20.50 -46.05
N LEU A 537 -11.84 21.11 -46.96
CA LEU A 537 -13.18 21.59 -46.70
C LEU A 537 -14.21 20.54 -47.15
N VAL A 538 -15.26 20.34 -46.35
CA VAL A 538 -16.47 19.63 -46.77
C VAL A 538 -17.70 20.44 -46.36
N GLN A 539 -18.65 20.59 -47.27
CA GLN A 539 -19.93 21.21 -46.93
C GLN A 539 -20.78 20.19 -46.17
N LEU A 540 -21.19 20.52 -44.95
CA LEU A 540 -21.96 19.63 -44.09
C LEU A 540 -22.87 20.46 -43.18
N ASP A 541 -24.18 20.36 -43.41
CA ASP A 541 -25.21 20.77 -42.47
C ASP A 541 -25.74 19.56 -41.72
N VAL A 542 -25.53 19.53 -40.40
CA VAL A 542 -25.93 18.39 -39.55
C VAL A 542 -27.45 18.22 -39.50
N THR A 543 -28.24 19.25 -39.82
CA THR A 543 -29.71 19.19 -39.83
C THR A 543 -30.29 18.75 -41.17
N ASP A 544 -29.47 18.54 -42.20
CA ASP A 544 -29.91 18.06 -43.53
C ASP A 544 -29.25 16.72 -43.86
N ILE A 545 -30.04 15.64 -43.93
CA ILE A 545 -29.54 14.30 -44.22
C ILE A 545 -28.85 14.22 -45.59
N ASN A 546 -29.33 14.94 -46.59
CA ASN A 546 -28.73 14.90 -47.91
C ASN A 546 -27.34 15.54 -47.88
N SER A 547 -27.18 16.63 -47.13
CA SER A 547 -25.88 17.26 -46.90
C SER A 547 -24.92 16.32 -46.16
N VAL A 548 -25.38 15.62 -45.11
CA VAL A 548 -24.56 14.64 -44.37
C VAL A 548 -24.12 13.47 -45.26
N VAL A 549 -25.02 12.93 -46.09
CA VAL A 549 -24.72 11.84 -47.03
C VAL A 549 -23.71 12.28 -48.08
N ALA A 550 -23.92 13.45 -48.70
CA ALA A 550 -22.99 14.00 -49.67
C ALA A 550 -21.58 14.22 -49.07
N ALA A 551 -21.50 14.71 -47.84
CA ALA A 551 -20.22 14.87 -47.13
C ALA A 551 -19.52 13.53 -46.87
N LYS A 552 -20.28 12.49 -46.51
CA LYS A 552 -19.76 11.13 -46.33
C LYS A 552 -19.20 10.58 -47.64
N GLU A 553 -19.89 10.76 -48.76
CA GLU A 553 -19.46 10.32 -50.08
C GLU A 553 -18.15 11.01 -50.51
N VAL A 554 -18.01 12.31 -50.24
CA VAL A 554 -16.77 13.06 -50.53
C VAL A 554 -15.57 12.48 -49.78
N ILE A 555 -15.73 12.15 -48.49
CA ILE A 555 -14.65 11.58 -47.68
C ILE A 555 -14.38 10.13 -48.07
N GLU A 556 -15.42 9.32 -48.25
CA GLU A 556 -15.31 7.91 -48.64
C GLU A 556 -14.59 7.72 -49.98
N LYS A 557 -14.84 8.61 -50.94
CA LYS A 557 -14.22 8.54 -52.28
C LYS A 557 -12.71 8.70 -52.23
N VAL A 558 -12.17 9.44 -51.27
CA VAL A 558 -10.74 9.78 -51.18
C VAL A 558 -10.03 8.93 -50.13
N GLU A 559 -10.64 8.78 -48.96
CA GLU A 559 -9.98 8.22 -47.77
C GLU A 559 -10.41 6.79 -47.48
N HIS A 560 -11.58 6.36 -47.97
CA HIS A 560 -12.21 5.05 -47.73
C HIS A 560 -12.48 4.68 -46.25
N ARG A 561 -12.05 5.51 -45.31
CA ARG A 561 -12.22 5.36 -43.86
C ARG A 561 -12.36 6.72 -43.18
N LEU A 562 -12.79 6.71 -41.93
CA LEU A 562 -12.73 7.86 -41.03
C LEU A 562 -12.20 7.38 -39.69
N ASP A 563 -11.10 7.96 -39.21
CA ASP A 563 -10.50 7.56 -37.93
C ASP A 563 -11.11 8.31 -36.76
N VAL A 564 -11.50 9.57 -36.96
CA VAL A 564 -12.09 10.39 -35.88
C VAL A 564 -13.27 11.20 -36.42
N LEU A 565 -14.42 11.08 -35.75
CA LEU A 565 -15.57 11.96 -35.93
C LEU A 565 -15.72 12.86 -34.70
N VAL A 566 -15.56 14.16 -34.87
CA VAL A 566 -15.85 15.16 -33.83
C VAL A 566 -17.17 15.86 -34.14
N ASN A 567 -18.21 15.51 -33.39
CA ASN A 567 -19.49 16.20 -33.42
C ASN A 567 -19.41 17.47 -32.59
N ASN A 568 -18.96 18.56 -33.23
CA ASN A 568 -18.81 19.88 -32.61
C ASN A 568 -19.94 20.86 -32.98
N ALA A 569 -20.60 20.67 -34.13
CA ALA A 569 -21.71 21.53 -34.54
C ALA A 569 -22.81 21.59 -33.47
N GLY A 570 -23.28 22.80 -33.18
CA GLY A 570 -24.33 23.03 -32.19
C GLY A 570 -24.72 24.50 -32.05
N THR A 571 -25.85 24.74 -31.40
CA THR A 571 -26.38 26.08 -31.13
C THR A 571 -26.75 26.24 -29.66
N GLY A 572 -26.49 27.42 -29.10
CA GLY A 572 -26.84 27.79 -27.71
C GLY A 572 -28.22 28.43 -27.57
N LEU A 573 -28.69 29.16 -28.59
CA LEU A 573 -29.91 29.99 -28.56
C LEU A 573 -30.02 30.90 -27.32
N LEU A 574 -28.88 31.40 -26.80
CA LEU A 574 -28.84 32.16 -25.54
C LEU A 574 -29.51 33.54 -25.64
N GLU A 575 -29.77 34.00 -26.86
CA GLU A 575 -30.50 35.22 -27.19
C GLU A 575 -32.03 35.07 -27.10
N LYS A 576 -32.54 33.83 -27.03
CA LYS A 576 -33.97 33.52 -26.90
C LYS A 576 -34.35 33.31 -25.44
N ASP A 577 -35.66 33.25 -25.15
CA ASP A 577 -36.11 32.88 -23.81
C ASP A 577 -35.65 31.46 -23.47
N GLN A 578 -35.11 31.30 -22.26
CA GLN A 578 -34.53 30.05 -21.74
C GLN A 578 -35.12 29.68 -20.38
N ASN A 579 -36.12 30.44 -19.90
CA ASN A 579 -36.80 30.17 -18.64
C ASN A 579 -37.72 28.96 -18.79
N ALA A 580 -37.67 28.02 -17.83
CA ALA A 580 -38.39 26.75 -17.89
C ALA A 580 -39.92 26.88 -17.96
N ILE A 581 -40.48 28.01 -17.51
CA ILE A 581 -41.92 28.24 -17.48
C ILE A 581 -42.39 28.91 -18.77
N THR A 582 -41.58 29.80 -19.35
CA THR A 582 -42.03 30.69 -20.45
C THR A 582 -41.42 30.35 -21.81
N VAL A 583 -40.36 29.55 -21.86
CA VAL A 583 -39.72 29.15 -23.12
C VAL A 583 -40.71 28.42 -24.05
N SER A 584 -40.73 28.80 -25.33
CA SER A 584 -41.58 28.13 -26.30
C SER A 584 -41.02 26.76 -26.68
N LEU A 585 -41.91 25.82 -27.01
CA LEU A 585 -41.50 24.49 -27.48
C LEU A 585 -40.68 24.55 -28.77
N ASP A 586 -40.88 25.57 -29.59
CA ASP A 586 -40.14 25.73 -30.85
C ASP A 586 -38.67 26.07 -30.59
N VAL A 587 -38.35 26.86 -29.56
CA VAL A 587 -36.96 27.11 -29.14
C VAL A 587 -36.29 25.83 -28.64
N ILE A 588 -37.02 24.98 -27.91
CA ILE A 588 -36.52 23.68 -27.46
C ILE A 588 -36.25 22.79 -28.68
N ARG A 589 -37.20 22.66 -29.62
CA ARG A 589 -37.03 21.87 -30.85
C ARG A 589 -35.83 22.36 -31.66
N GLU A 590 -35.72 23.67 -31.86
CA GLU A 590 -34.64 24.30 -32.61
C GLU A 590 -33.25 24.03 -32.00
N ALA A 591 -33.13 23.96 -30.67
CA ALA A 591 -31.89 23.55 -30.03
C ALA A 591 -31.59 22.05 -30.24
N PHE A 592 -32.62 21.19 -30.19
CA PHE A 592 -32.47 19.75 -30.39
C PHE A 592 -32.05 19.38 -31.81
N GLU A 593 -32.44 20.15 -32.82
CA GLU A 593 -32.10 19.87 -34.23
C GLU A 593 -30.60 19.67 -34.46
N PRO A 594 -29.71 20.65 -34.24
CA PRO A 594 -28.27 20.43 -34.43
C PRO A 594 -27.60 19.72 -33.24
N ASN A 595 -28.04 19.97 -31.99
CA ASN A 595 -27.34 19.47 -30.80
C ASN A 595 -27.58 17.98 -30.54
N PHE A 596 -28.72 17.44 -30.99
CA PHE A 596 -29.13 16.06 -30.72
C PHE A 596 -29.40 15.29 -32.00
N TYR A 597 -30.43 15.66 -32.77
CA TYR A 597 -30.82 14.90 -33.98
C TYR A 597 -29.72 14.90 -35.03
N GLY A 598 -29.14 16.07 -35.33
CA GLY A 598 -28.07 16.21 -36.30
C GLY A 598 -26.78 15.49 -35.91
N MET A 599 -26.43 15.49 -34.62
CA MET A 599 -25.33 14.68 -34.09
C MET A 599 -25.57 13.18 -34.31
N ILE A 600 -26.77 12.67 -33.98
CA ILE A 600 -27.13 11.26 -34.15
C ILE A 600 -27.08 10.88 -35.64
N GLN A 601 -27.71 11.69 -36.49
CA GLN A 601 -27.77 11.48 -37.92
C GLN A 601 -26.38 11.43 -38.56
N THR A 602 -25.53 12.40 -38.22
CA THR A 602 -24.14 12.46 -38.69
C THR A 602 -23.38 11.21 -38.24
N THR A 603 -23.49 10.86 -36.96
CA THR A 603 -22.82 9.68 -36.41
C THR A 603 -23.23 8.40 -37.11
N LYS A 604 -24.54 8.18 -37.31
CA LYS A 604 -25.05 6.98 -38.00
C LYS A 604 -24.59 6.91 -39.46
N THR A 605 -24.55 8.04 -40.15
CA THR A 605 -24.18 8.11 -41.57
C THR A 605 -22.69 7.82 -41.78
N PHE A 606 -21.84 8.30 -40.88
CA PHE A 606 -20.38 8.08 -40.93
C PHE A 606 -19.92 6.78 -40.28
N LEU A 607 -20.78 6.07 -39.54
CA LEU A 607 -20.43 4.83 -38.85
C LEU A 607 -19.78 3.75 -39.74
N PRO A 608 -20.21 3.53 -41.00
CA PRO A 608 -19.52 2.58 -41.88
C PRO A 608 -18.04 2.93 -42.12
N LEU A 609 -17.71 4.23 -42.27
CA LEU A 609 -16.32 4.67 -42.44
C LEU A 609 -15.52 4.56 -41.15
N LEU A 610 -16.15 4.80 -40.00
CA LEU A 610 -15.54 4.61 -38.68
C LEU A 610 -15.22 3.13 -38.43
N ARG A 611 -16.11 2.21 -38.83
CA ARG A 611 -15.86 0.76 -38.74
C ARG A 611 -14.72 0.27 -39.63
N ALA A 612 -14.39 1.00 -40.69
CA ALA A 612 -13.24 0.72 -41.54
C ALA A 612 -11.91 1.19 -40.93
N SER A 613 -11.94 2.02 -39.88
CA SER A 613 -10.74 2.44 -39.16
C SER A 613 -10.28 1.37 -38.17
N PRO A 614 -8.95 1.10 -38.07
CA PRO A 614 -8.41 0.22 -37.04
C PRO A 614 -8.53 0.82 -35.63
N GLN A 615 -8.79 2.13 -35.52
CA GLN A 615 -8.79 2.84 -34.25
C GLN A 615 -9.72 4.06 -34.32
N ALA A 616 -11.02 3.79 -34.36
CA ALA A 616 -12.03 4.82 -34.53
C ALA A 616 -12.39 5.53 -33.21
N VAL A 617 -12.55 6.85 -33.28
CA VAL A 617 -12.98 7.71 -32.15
C VAL A 617 -14.17 8.57 -32.57
N ILE A 618 -15.20 8.61 -31.74
CA ILE A 618 -16.35 9.51 -31.85
C ILE A 618 -16.33 10.43 -30.63
N LEU A 619 -16.08 11.71 -30.86
CA LEU A 619 -16.04 12.74 -29.84
C LEU A 619 -17.23 13.67 -29.98
N ASN A 620 -18.13 13.65 -29.00
CA ASN A 620 -19.28 14.52 -28.95
C ASN A 620 -18.96 15.73 -28.06
N VAL A 621 -18.90 16.92 -28.64
CA VAL A 621 -18.63 18.15 -27.88
C VAL A 621 -19.89 18.52 -27.10
N SER A 622 -19.76 18.47 -25.77
CA SER A 622 -20.83 18.70 -24.83
C SER A 622 -20.56 19.95 -23.99
N THR A 623 -21.21 20.08 -22.84
CA THR A 623 -21.06 21.19 -21.92
C THR A 623 -21.26 20.70 -20.49
N ASP A 624 -20.60 21.33 -19.53
CA ASP A 624 -20.81 21.11 -18.09
C ASP A 624 -22.30 21.24 -17.74
N MET A 625 -23.01 22.12 -18.45
CA MET A 625 -24.44 22.36 -18.27
C MET A 625 -25.34 21.23 -18.74
N ALA A 626 -24.79 20.18 -19.34
CA ALA A 626 -25.51 18.97 -19.72
C ALA A 626 -25.51 17.90 -18.60
N SER A 627 -24.79 18.14 -17.50
CA SER A 627 -24.77 17.24 -16.34
C SER A 627 -25.94 17.54 -15.42
N ASN A 628 -26.90 16.62 -15.33
CA ASN A 628 -28.04 16.74 -14.41
C ASN A 628 -27.59 16.92 -12.95
N ASN A 629 -26.47 16.30 -12.56
CA ASN A 629 -25.89 16.43 -11.21
C ASN A 629 -25.26 17.81 -10.96
N LEU A 630 -24.71 18.47 -11.99
CA LEU A 630 -24.23 19.85 -11.85
C LEU A 630 -25.40 20.83 -11.85
N GLN A 631 -26.36 20.61 -12.75
CA GLN A 631 -27.57 21.43 -12.84
C GLN A 631 -28.43 21.36 -11.56
N SER A 632 -28.45 20.26 -10.82
CA SER A 632 -29.24 20.18 -9.57
C SER A 632 -28.69 21.05 -8.43
N LYS A 633 -27.57 21.75 -8.63
CA LYS A 633 -26.95 22.64 -7.63
C LYS A 633 -27.45 24.07 -7.82
N SER A 634 -27.73 24.77 -6.72
CA SER A 634 -28.33 26.11 -6.70
C SER A 634 -27.54 27.21 -7.43
N SER A 635 -26.24 27.01 -7.71
CA SER A 635 -25.35 28.02 -8.27
C SER A 635 -25.13 27.88 -9.77
N TYR A 636 -25.89 27.02 -10.45
CA TYR A 636 -25.61 26.63 -11.82
C TYR A 636 -26.51 27.37 -12.84
N LEU A 637 -25.98 27.69 -14.02
CA LEU A 637 -26.76 28.40 -15.04
C LEU A 637 -27.78 27.45 -15.70
N HIS A 638 -29.05 27.85 -15.66
CA HIS A 638 -30.16 27.06 -16.23
C HIS A 638 -30.60 27.63 -17.58
N VAL A 639 -30.12 27.01 -18.66
CA VAL A 639 -30.48 27.36 -20.05
C VAL A 639 -31.28 26.21 -20.64
N VAL A 640 -32.61 26.24 -20.54
CA VAL A 640 -33.44 25.04 -20.68
C VAL A 640 -33.28 24.34 -22.03
N ALA A 641 -33.38 25.04 -23.16
CA ALA A 641 -33.31 24.43 -24.48
C ALA A 641 -31.90 23.83 -24.75
N TYR A 642 -30.85 24.56 -24.36
CA TYR A 642 -29.47 24.12 -24.57
C TYR A 642 -29.06 22.98 -23.64
N ASN A 643 -29.34 23.12 -22.34
CA ASN A 643 -28.98 22.13 -21.32
C ASN A 643 -29.67 20.79 -21.60
N THR A 644 -30.97 20.81 -21.92
CA THR A 644 -31.74 19.58 -22.19
C THR A 644 -31.29 18.90 -23.48
N SER A 645 -31.02 19.65 -24.56
CA SER A 645 -30.53 19.08 -25.82
C SER A 645 -29.15 18.43 -25.66
N LYS A 646 -28.22 19.06 -24.93
CA LYS A 646 -26.90 18.47 -24.65
C LYS A 646 -26.94 17.33 -23.62
N ALA A 647 -27.86 17.36 -22.65
CA ALA A 647 -28.08 16.24 -21.73
C ALA A 647 -28.62 15.01 -22.46
N ALA A 648 -29.54 15.19 -23.41
CA ALA A 648 -29.98 14.12 -24.30
C ALA A 648 -28.82 13.56 -25.12
N ALA A 649 -27.96 14.44 -25.67
CA ALA A 649 -26.77 14.02 -26.42
C ALA A 649 -25.78 13.20 -25.57
N ASN A 650 -25.59 13.55 -24.30
CA ASN A 650 -24.77 12.77 -23.37
C ASN A 650 -25.36 11.37 -23.14
N SER A 651 -26.69 11.27 -22.97
CA SER A 651 -27.37 9.99 -22.81
C SER A 651 -27.18 9.10 -24.05
N TYR A 652 -27.36 9.66 -25.24
CA TYR A 652 -27.10 8.96 -26.50
C TYR A 652 -25.64 8.49 -26.62
N THR A 653 -24.68 9.33 -26.24
CA THR A 653 -23.25 8.99 -26.25
C THR A 653 -22.95 7.74 -25.42
N ILE A 654 -23.54 7.64 -24.21
CA ILE A 654 -23.34 6.50 -23.32
C ILE A 654 -23.94 5.22 -23.93
N ALA A 655 -25.15 5.32 -24.50
CA ALA A 655 -25.79 4.20 -25.17
C ALA A 655 -24.97 3.70 -26.38
N LEU A 656 -24.55 4.61 -27.25
CA LEU A 656 -23.74 4.29 -28.43
C LEU A 656 -22.38 3.68 -28.04
N ALA A 657 -21.74 4.18 -26.99
CA ALA A 657 -20.49 3.62 -26.48
C ALA A 657 -20.63 2.17 -26.00
N HIS A 658 -21.80 1.81 -25.47
CA HIS A 658 -22.10 0.45 -25.04
C HIS A 658 -22.28 -0.48 -26.25
N GLU A 659 -23.04 -0.04 -27.26
CA GLU A 659 -23.28 -0.80 -28.49
C GLU A 659 -21.99 -1.05 -29.28
N LEU A 660 -21.13 -0.04 -29.41
CA LEU A 660 -19.91 -0.13 -30.21
C LEU A 660 -18.69 -0.68 -29.44
N ARG A 661 -18.85 -1.05 -28.16
CA ARG A 661 -17.74 -1.53 -27.32
C ARG A 661 -17.07 -2.78 -27.91
N GLY A 662 -17.86 -3.70 -28.47
CA GLY A 662 -17.36 -4.93 -29.09
C GLY A 662 -16.56 -4.68 -30.38
N GLU A 663 -16.76 -3.52 -31.00
CA GLU A 663 -16.10 -3.11 -32.25
C GLU A 663 -14.82 -2.29 -31.97
N GLY A 664 -14.49 -2.00 -30.71
CA GLY A 664 -13.30 -1.24 -30.33
C GLY A 664 -13.39 0.28 -30.56
N ILE A 665 -14.54 0.80 -31.00
CA ILE A 665 -14.75 2.23 -31.27
C ILE A 665 -14.91 2.99 -29.94
N LYS A 666 -14.14 4.07 -29.77
CA LYS A 666 -14.22 4.92 -28.57
C LYS A 666 -15.26 6.00 -28.78
N VAL A 667 -16.20 6.14 -27.86
CA VAL A 667 -17.28 7.13 -27.97
C VAL A 667 -17.37 7.89 -26.65
N ASN A 668 -17.13 9.19 -26.66
CA ASN A 668 -17.14 10.01 -25.44
C ASN A 668 -17.78 11.38 -25.68
N ALA A 669 -18.32 11.96 -24.60
CA ALA A 669 -18.83 13.32 -24.55
C ALA A 669 -17.87 14.17 -23.71
N VAL A 670 -17.42 15.30 -24.24
CA VAL A 670 -16.42 16.12 -23.57
C VAL A 670 -16.83 17.57 -23.64
N THR A 671 -16.75 18.24 -22.51
CA THR A 671 -16.96 19.69 -22.44
C THR A 671 -15.65 20.43 -22.75
N PRO A 672 -15.71 21.49 -23.54
CA PRO A 672 -14.61 22.42 -23.64
C PRO A 672 -14.57 23.35 -22.42
N GLY A 673 -15.50 23.30 -21.47
CA GLY A 673 -15.62 24.26 -20.36
C GLY A 673 -16.12 25.64 -20.83
N PHE A 674 -16.22 26.60 -19.90
CA PHE A 674 -16.70 27.96 -20.21
C PHE A 674 -15.71 28.70 -21.12
N THR A 675 -16.03 28.78 -22.41
CA THR A 675 -15.18 29.36 -23.46
C THR A 675 -15.85 30.60 -24.06
N SER A 676 -15.15 31.73 -24.07
CA SER A 676 -15.65 32.97 -24.67
C SER A 676 -15.66 32.82 -26.19
N SER A 677 -16.86 32.66 -26.77
CA SER A 677 -17.02 32.33 -28.19
C SER A 677 -18.29 32.93 -28.77
N LYS A 678 -18.46 32.84 -30.10
CA LYS A 678 -19.69 33.29 -30.77
C LYS A 678 -20.95 32.62 -30.20
N LEU A 679 -20.87 31.37 -29.73
CA LEU A 679 -22.02 30.63 -29.20
C LEU A 679 -22.65 31.30 -27.96
N ASN A 680 -21.83 31.98 -27.15
CA ASN A 680 -22.31 32.67 -25.95
C ASN A 680 -22.23 34.20 -26.05
N GLY A 681 -22.06 34.75 -27.25
CA GLY A 681 -21.94 36.20 -27.46
C GLY A 681 -20.65 36.80 -26.89
N PHE A 682 -19.57 36.01 -26.83
CA PHE A 682 -18.27 36.42 -26.28
C PHE A 682 -18.34 36.90 -24.83
N ARG A 683 -19.16 36.24 -23.99
CA ARG A 683 -19.25 36.57 -22.56
C ARG A 683 -17.87 36.56 -21.88
N GLU A 684 -17.65 37.54 -21.02
CA GLU A 684 -16.44 37.67 -20.21
C GLU A 684 -16.31 36.53 -19.18
N GLY A 685 -15.07 36.24 -18.77
CA GLY A 685 -14.72 35.21 -17.80
C GLY A 685 -14.55 33.80 -18.38
N GLY A 686 -14.76 33.61 -19.69
CA GLY A 686 -14.48 32.36 -20.38
C GLY A 686 -13.04 32.29 -20.88
N LYS A 687 -12.51 31.08 -21.04
CA LYS A 687 -11.19 30.87 -21.65
C LYS A 687 -11.22 31.08 -23.16
N THR A 688 -10.03 31.14 -23.76
CA THR A 688 -9.86 31.29 -25.21
C THR A 688 -10.38 30.07 -25.96
N VAL A 689 -10.75 30.25 -27.24
CA VAL A 689 -11.16 29.14 -28.11
C VAL A 689 -10.07 28.07 -28.26
N GLN A 690 -8.79 28.47 -28.18
CA GLN A 690 -7.64 27.58 -28.15
C GLN A 690 -7.60 26.73 -26.88
N ALA A 691 -7.72 27.34 -25.71
CA ALA A 691 -7.77 26.59 -24.45
C ALA A 691 -9.04 25.70 -24.35
N GLY A 692 -10.11 26.03 -25.07
CA GLY A 692 -11.27 25.15 -25.26
C GLY A 692 -10.95 23.94 -26.13
N ALA A 693 -10.28 24.15 -27.27
CA ALA A 693 -9.89 23.10 -28.21
C ALA A 693 -8.80 22.16 -27.67
N GLU A 694 -7.85 22.68 -26.88
CA GLU A 694 -6.79 21.90 -26.23
C GLU A 694 -7.35 20.84 -25.26
N VAL A 695 -8.51 21.10 -24.63
CA VAL A 695 -9.21 20.09 -23.81
C VAL A 695 -9.77 18.95 -24.67
N LEU A 696 -10.24 19.26 -25.89
CA LEU A 696 -10.83 18.26 -26.79
C LEU A 696 -9.78 17.43 -27.51
N LEU A 697 -8.61 18.01 -27.80
CA LEU A 697 -7.53 17.42 -28.57
C LEU A 697 -7.13 16.00 -28.11
N PRO A 698 -6.82 15.75 -26.82
CA PRO A 698 -6.41 14.42 -26.39
C PRO A 698 -7.56 13.40 -26.41
N TRP A 699 -8.81 13.84 -26.28
CA TRP A 699 -9.99 12.99 -26.46
C TRP A 699 -10.25 12.63 -27.93
N ALA A 700 -9.92 13.52 -28.87
CA ALA A 700 -10.02 13.24 -30.31
C ALA A 700 -8.94 12.24 -30.76
N LEU A 701 -7.78 12.23 -30.09
CA LEU A 701 -6.62 11.41 -30.43
C LEU A 701 -6.45 10.17 -29.54
N LEU A 702 -7.50 9.72 -28.84
CA LEU A 702 -7.45 8.57 -27.95
C LEU A 702 -6.81 7.33 -28.60
N ASP A 703 -6.03 6.62 -27.81
CA ASP A 703 -5.48 5.31 -28.17
C ASP A 703 -6.54 4.20 -28.07
N LYS A 704 -6.18 2.98 -28.50
CA LYS A 704 -7.05 1.79 -28.42
C LYS A 704 -7.42 1.40 -26.98
N ASP A 705 -6.62 1.80 -26.01
CA ASP A 705 -6.80 1.49 -24.59
C ASP A 705 -7.54 2.64 -23.86
N GLY A 706 -7.83 3.72 -24.59
CA GLY A 706 -8.52 4.90 -24.13
C GLY A 706 -9.95 4.64 -23.62
N PRO A 707 -10.48 5.55 -22.78
CA PRO A 707 -11.81 5.44 -22.22
C PRO A 707 -12.90 5.47 -23.30
N THR A 708 -14.04 4.84 -23.02
CA THR A 708 -15.27 4.93 -23.82
C THR A 708 -16.49 5.04 -22.90
N GLY A 709 -17.54 5.71 -23.35
CA GLY A 709 -18.77 5.96 -22.61
C GLY A 709 -18.62 6.97 -21.47
N LYS A 710 -17.68 7.91 -21.57
CA LYS A 710 -17.47 8.96 -20.57
C LYS A 710 -18.17 10.26 -20.96
N PHE A 711 -18.64 10.98 -19.94
CA PHE A 711 -18.82 12.41 -19.97
C PHE A 711 -17.70 13.01 -19.14
N SER A 712 -16.81 13.80 -19.74
CA SER A 712 -15.66 14.38 -19.03
C SER A 712 -15.68 15.90 -19.02
N ILE A 713 -15.25 16.44 -17.87
CA ILE A 713 -15.01 17.87 -17.67
C ILE A 713 -13.54 18.29 -17.74
N ASP A 714 -12.63 17.31 -17.68
CA ASP A 714 -11.18 17.46 -17.76
C ASP A 714 -10.59 16.32 -18.63
N PHE A 715 -9.30 16.38 -18.98
CA PHE A 715 -8.58 15.23 -19.56
C PHE A 715 -7.75 14.52 -18.50
#